data_AF-A0A6P5PIM2-F1
#
_entry.id   AF-A0A6P5PIM2-F1
#
_cell.length_a   1.000
_cell.length_b   1.000
_cell.length_c   1.000
_cell.angle_alpha   90.00
_cell.angle_beta   90.00
_cell.angle_gamma   90.00
#
_symmetry.space_group_name_H-M   'P 1'
#
loop_
_entity.id
_entity.type
_entity.pdbx_description
1 polymer ?
#
loop_
_entity_poly.entity_id
_entity_poly.type
_entity_poly.pdbx_seq_one_letter_code
_entity_poly.pdbx_strand_id
1 'polypeptide(L)'
;MTHRDSTGPVIGLKLVTLLFTLSPELLFLGAGLKLKENGYDGLLVAINPRVPEDLKLITNIKEMITEASFYLFNATKRRVFFRNVQILVPATWTAHNYSRVRQESYDKANVIVAEQSEEHGDDPYTLQHRGCGQEGKYIHFTPSFLLNDELAAGYGARGRVFVHEWAHLRWGVFDEYNNDKPLYVNGRNEIQVTRCSSDITGVFVCEKGLCPHEDCIISKFFREGCTFLYNSTQNATGSIMFMQSLPSVVEFCNESTHNQEAPNLQNQVCSLRSTWDVITASSDLNHSLPVHGVGLPAPPTFSLLQARDRVVCLVLDVSRKMAEGDRLLRLQQAAELYLMQVVEAHTFVGIVTFDSKGEIRASLQQINSDDDRKLLVSYLPTAVSTDAETNICAGVKKGFEVVEERNGRAEGSVLILVTSGVDEHIANCLLTSMNSGSTIHSVALGSSAARKVGELSRLTGGLKFFIPDKFTSNGMTEAFVRISSGTGDIFQQSLQLESECKTVQPQHQLADTMTVDSAVGNDTLFLVTWQTGGPPEIALLDPSGRKYNTGDFIINLAFRTASLKIPGTAKHGHWTYTLNNTHHSPQALKVTVASRASSLAMSPATVEAFVERDSTYFPQPVIIYANVRKGMHPILNATVVATVEPEAGDPVVLQLLDEGAGADVIRNDGIYSR
;
A
#
# COMPACT_ATOMS: atom_id res chain seq x y z
N MET A 1 -15.71 44.71 6.69
CA MET A 1 -15.85 45.07 5.27
C MET A 1 -16.65 43.97 4.58
N THR A 2 -17.69 44.39 3.86
CA THR A 2 -18.66 43.63 3.03
C THR A 2 -18.29 42.19 2.65
N HIS A 3 -19.13 41.25 3.10
CA HIS A 3 -19.28 39.90 2.53
C HIS A 3 -19.60 40.01 1.03
N ARG A 4 -18.82 39.32 0.21
CA ARG A 4 -19.10 39.09 -1.22
C ARG A 4 -19.22 37.58 -1.39
N ASP A 5 -20.45 37.12 -1.55
CA ASP A 5 -20.74 35.76 -2.01
C ASP A 5 -20.17 35.59 -3.41
N SER A 6 -19.10 34.80 -3.54
CA SER A 6 -18.63 34.28 -4.80
C SER A 6 -19.14 32.86 -4.96
N THR A 7 -20.30 32.73 -5.60
CA THR A 7 -20.72 31.47 -6.25
C THR A 7 -19.72 31.16 -7.36
N GLY A 8 -18.71 30.35 -7.04
CA GLY A 8 -17.78 29.76 -8.00
C GLY A 8 -18.48 28.72 -8.88
N PRO A 9 -17.91 28.39 -10.05
CA PRO A 9 -18.53 27.51 -11.03
C PRO A 9 -18.67 26.10 -10.46
N VAL A 10 -19.83 25.48 -10.71
CA VAL A 10 -20.10 24.06 -10.45
C VAL A 10 -18.99 23.25 -11.12
N ILE A 11 -18.05 22.76 -10.31
CA ILE A 11 -16.99 21.84 -10.74
C ILE A 11 -17.73 20.58 -11.20
N GLY A 12 -17.69 20.32 -12.52
CA GLY A 12 -18.28 19.12 -13.09
C GLY A 12 -17.76 17.90 -12.34
N LEU A 13 -18.70 17.05 -11.89
CA LEU A 13 -18.41 15.80 -11.21
C LEU A 13 -17.51 14.95 -12.11
N LYS A 14 -16.19 14.95 -11.85
CA LYS A 14 -15.26 14.05 -12.53
C LYS A 14 -15.43 12.68 -11.90
N LEU A 15 -16.26 11.85 -12.52
CA LEU A 15 -16.39 10.44 -12.16
C LEU A 15 -15.13 9.71 -12.64
N VAL A 16 -14.25 9.33 -11.71
CA VAL A 16 -13.11 8.45 -11.95
C VAL A 16 -13.38 7.16 -11.19
N THR A 17 -13.62 6.07 -11.92
CA THR A 17 -13.79 4.73 -11.34
C THR A 17 -12.41 4.09 -11.21
N LEU A 18 -12.13 3.52 -10.04
CA LEU A 18 -10.85 2.91 -9.70
C LEU A 18 -11.15 1.60 -8.96
N LEU A 19 -10.75 0.46 -9.52
CA LEU A 19 -11.11 -0.89 -9.05
C LEU A 19 -9.86 -1.65 -8.60
N PHE A 20 -9.93 -2.29 -7.43
CA PHE A 20 -8.79 -2.99 -6.82
C PHE A 20 -9.26 -4.20 -6.01
N THR A 21 -8.41 -5.23 -5.95
CA THR A 21 -8.63 -6.40 -5.09
C THR A 21 -8.07 -6.20 -3.69
N LEU A 22 -8.85 -6.65 -2.70
CA LEU A 22 -8.42 -6.68 -1.31
C LEU A 22 -7.39 -7.79 -1.09
N SER A 23 -6.30 -7.45 -0.43
CA SER A 23 -5.38 -8.41 0.18
C SER A 23 -5.15 -8.04 1.64
N PRO A 24 -5.10 -9.01 2.57
CA PRO A 24 -4.74 -8.75 3.97
C PRO A 24 -3.34 -8.12 4.12
N GLU A 25 -3.22 -7.10 4.96
CA GLU A 25 -1.94 -6.64 5.49
C GLU A 25 -1.46 -7.67 6.53
N LEU A 26 -0.59 -8.60 6.11
CA LEU A 26 -0.06 -9.63 6.99
C LEU A 26 1.21 -9.16 7.72
N LEU A 27 1.24 -9.43 9.03
CA LEU A 27 2.47 -9.46 9.83
C LEU A 27 3.43 -10.50 9.25
N PHE A 28 4.52 -10.02 8.66
CA PHE A 28 5.51 -10.80 7.93
C PHE A 28 6.29 -11.77 8.83
N LEU A 29 6.39 -13.04 8.44
CA LEU A 29 7.30 -14.01 9.08
C LEU A 29 8.70 -14.07 8.42
N GLY A 30 8.92 -13.43 7.26
CA GLY A 30 10.22 -13.18 6.61
C GLY A 30 10.47 -11.69 6.33
N ALA A 31 11.73 -11.23 6.46
CA ALA A 31 12.24 -9.85 6.25
C ALA A 31 11.45 -8.65 6.85
N GLY A 32 10.39 -8.88 7.63
CA GLY A 32 9.69 -7.82 8.35
C GLY A 32 10.40 -7.39 9.62
N LEU A 33 10.08 -6.18 10.08
CA LEU A 33 10.52 -5.62 11.35
C LEU A 33 10.25 -6.57 12.52
N LYS A 34 11.30 -6.94 13.26
CA LYS A 34 11.22 -7.82 14.42
C LYS A 34 12.01 -7.26 15.58
N LEU A 35 11.43 -7.30 16.78
CA LEU A 35 12.15 -7.01 18.01
C LEU A 35 12.77 -8.30 18.54
N LYS A 36 14.11 -8.39 18.56
CA LYS A 36 14.83 -9.54 19.12
C LYS A 36 15.91 -9.05 20.08
N GLU A 37 15.91 -9.57 21.31
CA GLU A 37 16.89 -9.20 22.35
C GLU A 37 16.98 -7.67 22.48
N ASN A 38 15.82 -7.01 22.62
CA ASN A 38 15.69 -5.56 22.76
C ASN A 38 16.12 -4.72 21.54
N GLY A 39 16.63 -5.32 20.46
CA GLY A 39 17.00 -4.64 19.22
C GLY A 39 15.99 -4.87 18.09
N TYR A 40 15.53 -3.80 17.45
CA TYR A 40 14.74 -3.87 16.22
C TYR A 40 15.64 -4.24 15.04
N ASP A 41 15.29 -5.34 14.37
CA ASP A 41 15.90 -5.81 13.13
C ASP A 41 14.91 -5.68 11.97
N GLY A 42 15.42 -5.29 10.80
CA GLY A 42 14.62 -5.23 9.56
C GLY A 42 13.81 -3.95 9.41
N LEU A 43 14.25 -2.84 10.02
CA LEU A 43 13.66 -1.53 9.75
C LEU A 43 13.96 -1.16 8.29
N LEU A 44 12.92 -1.03 7.47
CA LEU A 44 13.06 -0.71 6.05
C LEU A 44 12.74 0.77 5.79
N VAL A 45 13.74 1.50 5.29
CA VAL A 45 13.62 2.86 4.79
C VAL A 45 13.67 2.82 3.26
N ALA A 46 12.67 3.36 2.56
CA ALA A 46 12.66 3.38 1.11
C ALA A 46 12.61 4.81 0.56
N ILE A 47 13.53 5.13 -0.34
CA ILE A 47 13.54 6.40 -1.06
C ILE A 47 12.65 6.23 -2.29
N ASN A 48 11.78 7.20 -2.56
CA ASN A 48 10.88 7.16 -3.72
C ASN A 48 11.68 7.38 -5.03
N PRO A 49 11.38 6.66 -6.13
CA PRO A 49 12.05 6.84 -7.42
C PRO A 49 12.03 8.25 -8.01
N ARG A 50 11.09 9.11 -7.59
CA ARG A 50 11.02 10.52 -8.00
C ARG A 50 11.99 11.44 -7.26
N VAL A 51 12.53 11.00 -6.12
CA VAL A 51 13.51 11.80 -5.37
C VAL A 51 14.81 11.86 -6.17
N PRO A 52 15.32 13.06 -6.50
CA PRO A 52 16.59 13.20 -7.19
C PRO A 52 17.76 12.56 -6.42
N GLU A 53 18.75 12.06 -7.15
CA GLU A 53 19.93 11.45 -6.56
C GLU A 53 20.74 12.47 -5.72
N ASP A 54 20.79 12.25 -4.41
CA ASP A 54 21.67 12.95 -3.48
C ASP A 54 22.18 11.99 -2.41
N LEU A 55 23.47 11.67 -2.45
CA LEU A 55 24.10 10.75 -1.50
C LEU A 55 24.09 11.28 -0.05
N LYS A 56 23.92 12.59 0.16
CA LYS A 56 23.76 13.16 1.50
C LYS A 56 22.47 12.69 2.17
N LEU A 57 21.41 12.37 1.40
CA LEU A 57 20.19 11.80 1.96
C LEU A 57 20.48 10.49 2.69
N ILE A 58 21.29 9.61 2.09
CA ILE A 58 21.66 8.33 2.71
C ILE A 58 22.44 8.58 4.01
N THR A 59 23.37 9.53 4.02
CA THR A 59 24.13 9.91 5.23
C THR A 59 23.21 10.43 6.32
N ASN A 60 22.31 11.38 6.00
CA ASN A 60 21.44 12.03 6.97
C ASN A 60 20.39 11.06 7.53
N ILE A 61 19.89 10.12 6.72
CA ILE A 61 19.03 9.02 7.19
C ILE A 61 19.77 8.17 8.24
N LYS A 62 21.03 7.82 7.98
CA LYS A 62 21.84 7.01 8.91
C LYS A 62 22.09 7.76 10.22
N GLU A 63 22.43 9.05 10.14
CA GLU A 63 22.65 9.89 11.32
C GLU A 63 21.38 10.04 12.15
N MET A 64 20.25 10.37 11.52
CA MET A 64 18.94 10.49 12.15
C MET A 64 18.56 9.21 12.90
N ILE A 65 18.66 8.04 12.26
CA ILE A 65 18.25 6.76 12.88
C ILE A 65 19.25 6.34 13.98
N THR A 66 20.53 6.67 13.82
CA THR A 66 21.54 6.43 14.88
C THR A 66 21.23 7.25 16.13
N GLU A 67 20.93 8.54 15.97
CA GLU A 67 20.51 9.41 17.06
C GLU A 67 19.20 8.90 17.69
N ALA A 68 18.21 8.58 16.86
CA ALA A 68 16.92 8.03 17.28
C ALA A 68 17.09 6.75 18.10
N SER A 69 18.03 5.87 17.73
CA SER A 69 18.29 4.62 18.45
C SER A 69 18.70 4.87 19.91
N PHE A 70 19.60 5.82 20.14
CA PHE A 70 20.03 6.18 21.49
C PHE A 70 18.93 6.91 22.27
N TYR A 71 18.19 7.80 21.60
CA TYR A 71 17.10 8.53 22.23
C TYR A 71 15.95 7.62 22.63
N LEU A 72 15.51 6.73 21.73
CA LEU A 72 14.48 5.72 21.96
C LEU A 72 14.86 4.79 23.12
N PHE A 73 16.11 4.37 23.18
CA PHE A 73 16.60 3.52 24.26
C PHE A 73 16.43 4.20 25.62
N ASN A 74 16.78 5.47 25.74
CA ASN A 74 16.58 6.21 26.98
C ASN A 74 15.10 6.45 27.28
N ALA A 75 14.32 6.89 26.28
CA ALA A 75 12.89 7.18 26.40
C ALA A 75 12.07 5.95 26.82
N THR A 76 12.52 4.76 26.44
CA THR A 76 11.88 3.49 26.81
C THR A 76 12.48 2.89 28.09
N LYS A 77 13.13 3.69 28.94
CA LYS A 77 13.74 3.22 30.19
C LYS A 77 14.75 2.09 29.95
N ARG A 78 15.58 2.25 28.92
CA ARG A 78 16.66 1.34 28.49
C ARG A 78 16.17 -0.01 27.98
N ARG A 79 15.07 -0.04 27.23
CA ARG A 79 14.43 -1.29 26.79
C ARG A 79 14.63 -1.59 25.32
N VAL A 80 14.40 -0.65 24.40
CA VAL A 80 14.45 -0.96 22.96
C VAL A 80 15.31 0.02 22.17
N PHE A 81 15.94 -0.46 21.10
CA PHE A 81 16.82 0.33 20.23
C PHE A 81 16.81 -0.21 18.79
N PHE A 82 17.28 0.57 17.82
CA PHE A 82 17.42 0.10 16.43
C PHE A 82 18.76 -0.60 16.24
N ARG A 83 18.74 -1.81 15.66
CA ARG A 83 19.94 -2.64 15.43
C ARG A 83 20.27 -2.82 13.95
N ASN A 84 19.33 -3.32 13.14
CA ASN A 84 19.58 -3.60 11.73
C ASN A 84 18.60 -2.82 10.86
N VAL A 85 19.14 -1.91 10.04
CA VAL A 85 18.38 -1.01 9.18
C VAL A 85 18.74 -1.26 7.72
N GLN A 86 17.73 -1.30 6.87
CA GLN A 86 17.86 -1.50 5.44
C GLN A 86 17.38 -0.23 4.73
N ILE A 87 18.20 0.32 3.85
CA ILE A 87 17.86 1.49 3.04
C ILE A 87 17.72 1.02 1.59
N LEU A 88 16.49 1.07 1.07
CA LEU A 88 16.16 0.78 -0.32
C LEU A 88 16.38 2.04 -1.16
N VAL A 89 17.44 2.00 -1.95
CA VAL A 89 17.80 3.03 -2.93
C VAL A 89 17.03 2.78 -4.22
N PRO A 90 16.49 3.81 -4.89
CA PRO A 90 15.70 3.62 -6.11
C PRO A 90 16.53 3.08 -7.26
N ALA A 91 15.89 2.36 -8.18
CA ALA A 91 16.52 1.91 -9.42
C ALA A 91 16.82 3.08 -10.39
N THR A 92 16.19 4.25 -10.19
CA THR A 92 16.44 5.48 -10.96
C THR A 92 17.77 6.15 -10.60
N TRP A 93 18.35 5.82 -9.44
CA TRP A 93 19.66 6.31 -9.02
C TRP A 93 20.79 5.46 -9.62
N THR A 94 21.96 6.05 -9.76
CA THR A 94 23.14 5.37 -10.27
C THR A 94 23.48 4.14 -9.43
N ALA A 95 23.63 2.99 -10.06
CA ALA A 95 23.97 1.76 -9.36
C ALA A 95 25.40 1.80 -8.82
N HIS A 96 25.54 1.50 -7.52
CA HIS A 96 26.83 1.37 -6.84
C HIS A 96 27.01 -0.08 -6.33
N ASN A 97 27.95 -0.31 -5.40
CA ASN A 97 28.13 -1.58 -4.70
C ASN A 97 27.02 -1.85 -3.66
N TYR A 98 25.76 -1.63 -4.04
CA TYR A 98 24.59 -1.93 -3.22
C TYR A 98 24.24 -3.42 -3.33
N SER A 99 23.73 -3.95 -2.23
CA SER A 99 23.25 -5.33 -2.19
C SER A 99 21.95 -5.46 -2.99
N ARG A 100 21.70 -6.65 -3.52
CA ARG A 100 20.46 -6.92 -4.25
C ARG A 100 19.30 -7.04 -3.25
N VAL A 101 18.16 -6.48 -3.65
CA VAL A 101 16.88 -6.68 -2.96
C VAL A 101 16.48 -8.17 -2.99
N ARG A 102 15.93 -8.65 -1.89
CA ARG A 102 15.36 -10.00 -1.75
C ARG A 102 13.83 -9.94 -1.80
N GLN A 103 13.25 -9.36 -0.75
CA GLN A 103 11.81 -9.29 -0.51
C GLN A 103 11.38 -7.86 -0.13
N GLU A 104 12.36 -6.98 0.12
CA GLU A 104 12.20 -5.56 0.42
C GLU A 104 11.60 -4.84 -0.79
N SER A 105 10.64 -3.95 -0.55
CA SER A 105 9.94 -3.22 -1.61
C SER A 105 9.39 -1.93 -1.03
N TYR A 106 9.08 -0.96 -1.89
CA TYR A 106 8.69 0.38 -1.46
C TYR A 106 7.34 0.37 -0.72
N ASP A 107 6.41 -0.47 -1.17
CA ASP A 107 5.09 -0.68 -0.56
C ASP A 107 5.15 -1.34 0.83
N LYS A 108 6.27 -2.01 1.17
CA LYS A 108 6.49 -2.64 2.48
C LYS A 108 7.35 -1.80 3.44
N ALA A 109 7.74 -0.59 3.04
CA ALA A 109 8.65 0.23 3.82
C ALA A 109 7.97 0.79 5.08
N ASN A 110 8.69 0.76 6.21
CA ASN A 110 8.23 1.39 7.45
C ASN A 110 8.41 2.91 7.41
N VAL A 111 9.41 3.36 6.66
CA VAL A 111 9.76 4.76 6.49
C VAL A 111 9.93 5.02 5.00
N ILE A 112 9.26 6.04 4.49
CA ILE A 112 9.41 6.48 3.10
C ILE A 112 10.01 7.88 3.06
N VAL A 113 10.91 8.10 2.10
CA VAL A 113 11.42 9.43 1.75
C VAL A 113 10.87 9.78 0.38
N ALA A 114 9.99 10.76 0.31
CA ALA A 114 9.27 11.10 -0.91
C ALA A 114 9.01 12.61 -1.05
N GLU A 115 8.37 13.00 -2.14
CA GLU A 115 7.97 14.39 -2.38
C GLU A 115 7.03 14.91 -1.29
N GLN A 116 7.05 16.23 -1.06
CA GLN A 116 6.19 16.89 -0.08
C GLN A 116 4.71 16.62 -0.36
N SER A 117 3.92 16.49 0.71
CA SER A 117 2.46 16.48 0.59
C SER A 117 1.93 17.92 0.64
N GLU A 118 0.77 18.21 0.03
CA GLU A 118 0.18 19.57 0.13
C GLU A 118 -0.29 19.89 1.56
N GLU A 119 -0.74 18.87 2.29
CA GLU A 119 -1.29 19.03 3.64
C GLU A 119 -0.19 19.26 4.68
N HIS A 120 0.87 18.45 4.63
CA HIS A 120 1.95 18.49 5.63
C HIS A 120 3.18 19.29 5.14
N GLY A 121 3.26 19.62 3.84
CA GLY A 121 4.47 20.23 3.29
C GLY A 121 5.72 19.38 3.55
N ASP A 122 6.69 19.99 4.23
CA ASP A 122 7.93 19.35 4.69
C ASP A 122 7.85 18.76 6.11
N ASP A 123 6.70 18.88 6.78
CA ASP A 123 6.48 18.31 8.11
C ASP A 123 6.54 16.78 8.03
N PRO A 124 7.40 16.14 8.86
CA PRO A 124 7.33 14.70 9.04
C PRO A 124 5.99 14.29 9.64
N TYR A 125 5.47 13.15 9.19
CA TYR A 125 4.24 12.59 9.74
C TYR A 125 4.21 11.08 9.61
N THR A 126 3.31 10.45 10.37
CA THR A 126 3.01 9.02 10.28
C THR A 126 1.60 8.84 9.74
N LEU A 127 1.45 7.99 8.72
CA LEU A 127 0.14 7.59 8.24
C LEU A 127 -0.50 6.57 9.20
N GLN A 128 -1.15 7.09 10.25
CA GLN A 128 -1.78 6.32 11.32
C GLN A 128 -3.29 6.20 11.14
N HIS A 129 -3.71 5.26 10.31
CA HIS A 129 -5.13 5.04 9.97
C HIS A 129 -5.90 4.16 10.96
N ARG A 130 -5.22 3.65 12.01
CA ARG A 130 -5.78 2.68 12.97
C ARG A 130 -5.95 3.30 14.35
N GLY A 131 -6.78 2.65 15.16
CA GLY A 131 -7.07 3.07 16.53
C GLY A 131 -5.90 2.90 17.50
N CYS A 132 -6.16 3.24 18.77
CA CYS A 132 -5.16 3.20 19.83
C CYS A 132 -4.47 1.83 19.97
N GLY A 133 -3.14 1.83 20.09
CA GLY A 133 -2.35 0.62 20.29
C GLY A 133 -2.12 -0.20 19.02
N GLN A 134 -2.58 0.27 17.85
CA GLN A 134 -2.43 -0.41 16.57
C GLN A 134 -1.32 0.22 15.73
N GLU A 135 -0.54 -0.60 15.04
CA GLU A 135 0.55 -0.14 14.19
C GLU A 135 0.02 0.67 12.99
N GLY A 136 0.64 1.83 12.71
CA GLY A 136 0.40 2.66 11.54
C GLY A 136 0.99 2.05 10.26
N LYS A 137 0.86 2.76 9.13
CA LYS A 137 1.30 2.25 7.82
C LYS A 137 2.77 2.54 7.51
N TYR A 138 3.16 3.82 7.56
CA TYR A 138 4.54 4.26 7.35
C TYR A 138 4.77 5.65 7.97
N ILE A 139 6.05 5.98 8.21
CA ILE A 139 6.51 7.35 8.47
C ILE A 139 6.93 7.98 7.14
N HIS A 140 6.56 9.24 6.92
CA HIS A 140 6.91 10.02 5.75
C HIS A 140 7.90 11.13 6.11
N PHE A 141 9.02 11.17 5.40
CA PHE A 141 9.97 12.28 5.43
C PHE A 141 10.15 12.87 4.03
N THR A 142 10.44 14.17 3.95
CA THR A 142 10.84 14.81 2.70
C THR A 142 12.36 14.93 2.57
N PRO A 143 12.90 14.99 1.34
CA PRO A 143 14.30 15.35 1.13
C PRO A 143 14.68 16.69 1.77
N SER A 144 13.78 17.68 1.74
CA SER A 144 14.00 19.00 2.34
C SER A 144 14.19 18.90 3.85
N PHE A 145 13.32 18.17 4.57
CA PHE A 145 13.49 17.92 6.01
C PHE A 145 14.84 17.27 6.34
N LEU A 146 15.26 16.31 5.52
CA LEU A 146 16.52 15.57 5.72
C LEU A 146 17.76 16.39 5.35
N LEU A 147 17.68 17.32 4.40
CA LEU A 147 18.84 18.05 3.86
C LEU A 147 18.97 19.49 4.38
N ASN A 148 17.87 20.12 4.81
CA ASN A 148 17.86 21.50 5.27
C ASN A 148 17.97 21.57 6.80
N ASP A 149 19.10 22.06 7.32
CA ASP A 149 19.33 22.22 8.75
C ASP A 149 18.56 23.39 9.36
N GLU A 150 18.04 24.33 8.57
CA GLU A 150 17.21 25.43 9.08
C GLU A 150 15.91 24.91 9.69
N LEU A 151 15.35 23.82 9.14
CA LEU A 151 14.16 23.16 9.67
C LEU A 151 14.42 22.55 11.06
N ALA A 152 15.65 22.12 11.34
CA ALA A 152 16.01 21.58 12.66
C ALA A 152 15.88 22.62 13.79
N ALA A 153 15.87 23.92 13.47
CA ALA A 153 15.61 24.97 14.47
C ALA A 153 14.15 24.94 14.98
N GLY A 154 13.20 24.50 14.15
CA GLY A 154 11.78 24.38 14.50
C GLY A 154 11.43 23.03 15.16
N TYR A 155 11.78 21.91 14.52
CA TYR A 155 11.41 20.57 15.02
C TYR A 155 12.36 20.03 16.09
N GLY A 156 13.55 20.62 16.24
CA GLY A 156 14.64 20.05 17.01
C GLY A 156 15.42 18.98 16.24
N ALA A 157 16.18 18.17 16.96
CA ALA A 157 17.05 17.17 16.36
C ALA A 157 16.26 16.06 15.65
N ARG A 158 16.67 15.69 14.44
CA ARG A 158 15.94 14.77 13.55
C ARG A 158 15.70 13.41 14.21
N GLY A 159 16.65 12.90 15.01
CA GLY A 159 16.47 11.63 15.72
C GLY A 159 15.33 11.66 16.74
N ARG A 160 15.03 12.82 17.34
CA ARG A 160 13.91 13.00 18.27
C ARG A 160 12.57 13.02 17.55
N VAL A 161 12.51 13.72 16.41
CA VAL A 161 11.34 13.71 15.52
C VAL A 161 11.06 12.29 15.05
N PHE A 162 12.10 11.55 14.66
CA PHE A 162 11.95 10.14 14.30
C PHE A 162 11.34 9.30 15.42
N VAL A 163 11.73 9.52 16.69
CA VAL A 163 11.15 8.76 17.82
C VAL A 163 9.70 9.14 18.10
N HIS A 164 9.33 10.40 17.90
CA HIS A 164 7.95 10.86 17.97
C HIS A 164 7.09 10.14 16.90
N GLU A 165 7.51 10.18 15.63
CA GLU A 165 6.85 9.45 14.54
C GLU A 165 6.89 7.92 14.71
N TRP A 166 7.98 7.38 15.25
CA TRP A 166 8.08 5.97 15.57
C TRP A 166 7.04 5.53 16.59
N ALA A 167 6.70 6.38 17.56
CA ALA A 167 5.68 6.06 18.55
C ALA A 167 4.29 5.97 17.91
N HIS A 168 3.96 6.90 17.01
CA HIS A 168 2.75 6.82 16.18
C HIS A 168 2.73 5.54 15.36
N LEU A 169 3.83 5.25 14.64
CA LEU A 169 3.92 4.09 13.77
C LEU A 169 3.80 2.80 14.57
N ARG A 170 4.69 2.56 15.53
CA ARG A 170 4.88 1.24 16.13
C ARG A 170 3.87 0.91 17.22
N TRP A 171 3.42 1.91 17.97
CA TRP A 171 2.58 1.71 19.15
C TRP A 171 1.18 2.32 19.02
N GLY A 172 0.88 3.03 17.93
CA GLY A 172 -0.44 3.61 17.72
C GLY A 172 -0.85 4.57 18.83
N VAL A 173 0.10 5.34 19.35
CA VAL A 173 -0.20 6.47 20.23
C VAL A 173 -0.49 7.72 19.41
N PHE A 174 -1.07 8.74 20.02
CA PHE A 174 -1.45 9.98 19.36
C PHE A 174 -0.81 11.18 20.04
N ASP A 175 -0.91 12.32 19.36
CA ASP A 175 -0.42 13.58 19.88
C ASP A 175 -1.11 13.99 21.18
N GLU A 176 -0.30 14.54 22.07
CA GLU A 176 -0.74 15.08 23.35
C GLU A 176 -0.96 16.59 23.30
N TYR A 177 -0.73 17.22 22.15
CA TYR A 177 -1.19 18.57 21.80
C TYR A 177 -2.47 18.51 20.93
N ASN A 178 -3.07 19.67 20.65
CA ASN A 178 -4.21 19.80 19.75
C ASN A 178 -4.18 21.19 19.09
N ASN A 179 -4.08 21.24 17.77
CA ASN A 179 -3.99 22.51 17.03
C ASN A 179 -5.35 23.25 16.95
N ASP A 180 -6.48 22.53 16.94
CA ASP A 180 -7.83 23.12 16.93
C ASP A 180 -8.26 23.60 18.32
N LYS A 181 -7.82 22.89 19.36
CA LYS A 181 -8.09 23.20 20.76
C LYS A 181 -6.77 23.27 21.54
N PRO A 182 -5.92 24.27 21.27
CA PRO A 182 -4.62 24.39 21.94
C PRO A 182 -4.78 24.71 23.43
N LEU A 183 -5.94 25.21 23.84
CA LEU A 183 -6.28 25.58 25.21
C LEU A 183 -7.66 25.06 25.58
N TYR A 184 -7.88 24.84 26.87
CA TYR A 184 -9.16 24.41 27.42
C TYR A 184 -9.36 24.95 28.85
N VAL A 185 -10.59 24.86 29.35
CA VAL A 185 -10.92 25.22 30.74
C VAL A 185 -11.04 23.93 31.54
N ASN A 186 -10.20 23.78 32.57
CA ASN A 186 -10.19 22.59 33.43
C ASN A 186 -11.39 22.59 34.41
N GLY A 187 -11.56 21.49 35.16
CA GLY A 187 -12.62 21.34 36.17
C GLY A 187 -12.58 22.38 37.30
N ARG A 188 -11.47 23.12 37.45
CA ARG A 188 -11.30 24.24 38.41
C ARG A 188 -11.60 25.61 37.82
N ASN A 189 -12.08 25.64 36.57
CA ASN A 189 -12.40 26.86 35.84
C ASN A 189 -11.17 27.76 35.59
N GLU A 190 -10.03 27.12 35.32
CA GLU A 190 -8.76 27.74 34.94
C GLU A 190 -8.43 27.41 33.48
N ILE A 191 -7.87 28.39 32.76
CA ILE A 191 -7.39 28.17 31.39
C ILE A 191 -6.09 27.37 31.45
N GLN A 192 -6.05 26.26 30.73
CA GLN A 192 -4.92 25.34 30.63
C GLN A 192 -4.52 25.14 29.17
N VAL A 193 -3.26 24.83 28.96
CA VAL A 193 -2.74 24.40 27.66
C VAL A 193 -3.08 22.93 27.46
N THR A 194 -3.53 22.57 26.26
CA THR A 194 -3.75 21.17 25.88
C THR A 194 -2.39 20.49 25.74
N ARG A 195 -2.00 19.78 26.80
CA ARG A 195 -0.73 19.07 26.93
C ARG A 195 -0.87 17.98 27.97
N CYS A 196 0.01 16.98 27.88
CA CYS A 196 0.06 15.94 28.90
C CYS A 196 0.69 16.47 30.20
N SER A 197 1.98 16.81 30.18
CA SER A 197 2.67 17.31 31.37
C SER A 197 2.44 18.80 31.59
N SER A 198 1.94 19.16 32.78
CA SER A 198 1.90 20.55 33.24
C SER A 198 3.26 21.14 33.59
N ASP A 199 4.31 20.30 33.68
CA ASP A 199 5.66 20.73 34.06
C ASP A 199 6.36 21.52 32.95
N ILE A 200 5.93 21.33 31.70
CA ILE A 200 6.41 22.17 30.60
C ILE A 200 5.93 23.59 30.87
N THR A 201 6.83 24.56 30.92
CA THR A 201 6.48 25.97 31.18
C THR A 201 6.59 26.80 29.91
N GLY A 202 5.90 27.94 29.90
CA GLY A 202 5.87 28.85 28.76
C GLY A 202 5.09 30.12 29.09
N VAL A 203 5.00 30.99 28.10
CA VAL A 203 4.32 32.29 28.18
C VAL A 203 3.27 32.41 27.09
N PHE A 204 2.18 33.09 27.39
CA PHE A 204 1.19 33.45 26.39
C PHE A 204 1.64 34.75 25.70
N VAL A 205 1.69 34.72 24.38
CA VAL A 205 2.05 35.89 23.57
C VAL A 205 0.90 36.20 22.63
N CYS A 206 0.54 37.47 22.53
CA CYS A 206 -0.46 37.94 21.59
C CYS A 206 0.18 38.52 20.34
N GLU A 207 -0.44 38.26 19.18
CA GLU A 207 -0.01 38.86 17.92
C GLU A 207 -0.14 40.39 17.95
N LYS A 208 0.87 41.08 17.39
CA LYS A 208 0.97 42.54 17.40
C LYS A 208 -0.23 43.16 16.68
N GLY A 209 -1.03 43.94 17.42
CA GLY A 209 -2.19 44.67 16.90
C GLY A 209 -3.55 44.05 17.25
N LEU A 210 -3.59 42.80 17.72
CA LEU A 210 -4.82 42.12 18.17
C LEU A 210 -5.09 42.32 19.68
N CYS A 211 -4.04 42.52 20.49
CA CYS A 211 -4.18 42.81 21.92
C CYS A 211 -3.68 44.22 22.30
N PRO A 212 -4.56 45.15 22.70
CA PRO A 212 -4.16 46.51 23.13
C PRO A 212 -3.39 46.60 24.46
N HIS A 213 -3.27 45.50 25.23
CA HIS A 213 -2.65 45.50 26.56
C HIS A 213 -1.64 44.35 26.79
N GLU A 214 -1.22 43.62 25.75
CA GLU A 214 -0.34 42.43 25.83
C GLU A 214 -0.84 41.25 26.68
N ASP A 215 -1.88 41.42 27.51
CA ASP A 215 -2.48 40.36 28.31
C ASP A 215 -3.41 39.44 27.48
N CYS A 216 -3.01 38.17 27.39
CA CYS A 216 -3.77 37.11 26.69
C CYS A 216 -4.94 36.53 27.48
N ILE A 217 -4.91 36.67 28.82
CA ILE A 217 -5.93 36.14 29.71
C ILE A 217 -6.56 37.31 30.46
N ILE A 218 -7.83 37.60 30.17
CA ILE A 218 -8.59 38.66 30.85
C ILE A 218 -9.86 38.06 31.42
N SER A 219 -10.04 38.17 32.74
CA SER A 219 -11.27 37.73 33.42
C SER A 219 -11.71 36.30 33.06
N LYS A 220 -10.75 35.37 32.92
CA LYS A 220 -10.95 33.96 32.53
C LYS A 220 -11.44 33.72 31.08
N PHE A 221 -11.35 34.73 30.21
CA PHE A 221 -11.54 34.56 28.78
C PHE A 221 -10.20 34.63 28.05
N PHE A 222 -10.03 33.71 27.09
CA PHE A 222 -8.88 33.69 26.19
C PHE A 222 -9.16 34.57 24.96
N ARG A 223 -8.23 35.45 24.60
CA ARG A 223 -8.37 36.28 23.40
C ARG A 223 -7.97 35.53 22.14
N GLU A 224 -8.70 35.78 21.07
CA GLU A 224 -8.31 35.41 19.72
C GLU A 224 -6.98 36.09 19.35
N GLY A 225 -6.05 35.35 18.74
CA GLY A 225 -4.70 35.84 18.39
C GLY A 225 -3.62 35.64 19.48
N CYS A 226 -3.93 34.91 20.56
CA CYS A 226 -2.95 34.53 21.57
C CYS A 226 -2.43 33.09 21.34
N THR A 227 -1.14 32.90 21.55
CA THR A 227 -0.45 31.61 21.38
C THR A 227 0.41 31.31 22.59
N PHE A 228 0.48 30.04 22.99
CA PHE A 228 1.38 29.59 24.05
C PHE A 228 2.77 29.27 23.47
N LEU A 229 3.80 29.99 23.93
CA LEU A 229 5.19 29.74 23.57
C LEU A 229 5.91 29.11 24.76
N TYR A 230 6.40 27.88 24.58
CA TYR A 230 7.15 27.18 25.60
C TYR A 230 8.54 27.82 25.82
N ASN A 231 9.03 27.72 27.05
CA ASN A 231 10.39 28.15 27.38
C ASN A 231 11.40 27.16 26.78
N SER A 232 12.31 27.65 25.93
CA SER A 232 13.30 26.79 25.26
C SER A 232 14.29 26.14 26.23
N THR A 233 14.53 26.76 27.39
CA THR A 233 15.38 26.22 28.45
C THR A 233 14.53 25.91 29.68
N GLN A 234 14.37 24.62 29.98
CA GLN A 234 13.62 24.12 31.13
C GLN A 234 14.07 22.70 31.49
N ASN A 235 13.55 22.16 32.60
CA ASN A 235 13.91 20.84 33.12
C ASN A 235 12.77 19.81 33.02
N ALA A 236 11.66 20.15 32.35
CA ALA A 236 10.55 19.23 32.15
C ALA A 236 11.00 18.06 31.26
N THR A 237 10.76 16.83 31.73
CA THR A 237 11.22 15.59 31.06
C THR A 237 10.18 14.97 30.14
N GLY A 238 8.90 15.23 30.36
CA GLY A 238 7.81 14.74 29.54
C GLY A 238 6.97 15.89 28.96
N SER A 239 6.38 15.74 27.77
CA SER A 239 6.25 14.50 27.00
C SER A 239 6.75 14.60 25.56
N ILE A 240 7.35 13.51 25.07
CA ILE A 240 7.77 13.34 23.66
C ILE A 240 6.61 13.55 22.68
N MET A 241 5.39 13.13 23.02
CA MET A 241 4.20 13.29 22.17
C MET A 241 3.58 14.69 22.26
N PHE A 242 4.21 15.61 23.00
CA PHE A 242 3.80 17.02 23.07
C PHE A 242 4.85 17.96 22.48
N MET A 243 6.12 17.80 22.88
CA MET A 243 7.20 18.72 22.46
C MET A 243 8.58 18.05 22.45
N GLN A 244 8.82 17.20 21.47
CA GLN A 244 10.08 16.48 21.24
C GLN A 244 11.28 17.42 20.95
N SER A 245 11.02 18.65 20.50
CA SER A 245 12.05 19.64 20.15
C SER A 245 12.85 20.14 21.36
N LEU A 246 12.28 20.05 22.57
CA LEU A 246 12.92 20.52 23.80
C LEU A 246 14.03 19.56 24.27
N PRO A 247 15.28 20.03 24.47
CA PRO A 247 16.40 19.16 24.88
C PRO A 247 16.16 18.37 26.17
N SER A 248 15.41 18.94 27.12
CA SER A 248 15.09 18.30 28.40
C SER A 248 14.05 17.17 28.29
N VAL A 249 13.23 17.18 27.24
CA VAL A 249 12.19 16.16 27.03
C VAL A 249 12.85 14.87 26.58
N VAL A 250 12.75 13.84 27.41
CA VAL A 250 13.37 12.52 27.22
C VAL A 250 12.43 11.37 27.61
N GLU A 251 11.20 11.65 28.03
CA GLU A 251 10.24 10.65 28.51
C GLU A 251 8.89 10.79 27.79
N PHE A 252 8.23 9.65 27.56
CA PHE A 252 6.80 9.62 27.23
C PHE A 252 5.97 9.95 28.47
N CYS A 253 4.79 10.54 28.24
CA CYS A 253 3.88 10.85 29.33
C CYS A 253 3.43 9.58 30.05
N ASN A 254 3.49 9.62 31.37
CA ASN A 254 3.20 8.49 32.24
C ASN A 254 2.13 8.88 33.26
N GLU A 255 1.67 7.93 34.08
CA GLU A 255 0.63 8.14 35.09
C GLU A 255 0.86 9.38 35.98
N SER A 256 2.11 9.70 36.35
CA SER A 256 2.42 10.84 37.21
C SER A 256 2.40 12.20 36.51
N THR A 257 2.57 12.22 35.19
CA THR A 257 2.59 13.42 34.36
C THR A 257 1.33 13.58 33.51
N HIS A 258 0.45 12.57 33.51
CA HIS A 258 -0.70 12.49 32.62
C HIS A 258 -1.83 13.42 33.03
N ASN A 259 -2.38 14.13 32.06
CA ASN A 259 -3.50 15.04 32.25
C ASN A 259 -4.70 14.54 31.44
N GLN A 260 -5.62 13.86 32.14
CA GLN A 260 -6.82 13.26 31.53
C GLN A 260 -7.86 14.29 31.09
N GLU A 261 -7.81 15.53 31.60
CA GLU A 261 -8.75 16.59 31.21
C GLU A 261 -8.35 17.26 29.89
N ALA A 262 -7.10 17.11 29.44
CA ALA A 262 -6.63 17.74 28.21
C ALA A 262 -7.37 17.17 26.98
N PRO A 263 -7.96 18.01 26.12
CA PRO A 263 -8.70 17.56 24.94
C PRO A 263 -7.75 17.22 23.77
N ASN A 264 -6.71 16.43 24.01
CA ASN A 264 -5.81 15.92 22.97
C ASN A 264 -6.32 14.61 22.36
N LEU A 265 -5.75 14.23 21.23
CA LEU A 265 -6.21 13.06 20.48
C LEU A 265 -5.89 11.75 21.22
N GLN A 266 -4.76 11.71 21.93
CA GLN A 266 -4.41 10.58 22.80
C GLN A 266 -5.53 10.27 23.81
N ASN A 267 -6.01 11.26 24.55
CA ASN A 267 -7.09 11.06 25.52
C ASN A 267 -8.39 10.63 24.85
N GLN A 268 -8.73 11.23 23.71
CA GLN A 268 -9.97 10.95 22.99
C GLN A 268 -10.01 9.52 22.43
N VAL A 269 -8.91 9.04 21.85
CA VAL A 269 -8.87 7.75 21.14
C VAL A 269 -8.39 6.60 22.04
N CYS A 270 -7.47 6.86 22.98
CA CYS A 270 -6.89 5.84 23.87
C CYS A 270 -7.62 5.68 25.20
N SER A 271 -8.89 6.06 25.29
CA SER A 271 -9.69 5.92 26.53
C SER A 271 -9.01 6.57 27.75
N LEU A 272 -8.50 7.80 27.57
CA LEU A 272 -7.81 8.59 28.60
C LEU A 272 -6.52 7.95 29.16
N ARG A 273 -5.94 6.94 28.49
CA ARG A 273 -4.66 6.34 28.89
C ARG A 273 -3.47 7.20 28.47
N SER A 274 -2.45 7.25 29.30
CA SER A 274 -1.18 7.92 28.95
C SER A 274 -0.47 7.18 27.81
N THR A 275 0.37 7.91 27.08
CA THR A 275 1.18 7.33 25.99
C THR A 275 2.05 6.18 26.51
N TRP A 276 2.69 6.33 27.68
CA TRP A 276 3.52 5.29 28.27
C TRP A 276 2.73 4.03 28.67
N ASP A 277 1.47 4.16 29.10
CA ASP A 277 0.62 3.00 29.42
C ASP A 277 0.30 2.18 28.18
N VAL A 278 0.03 2.84 27.05
CA VAL A 278 -0.20 2.17 25.76
C VAL A 278 1.06 1.47 25.30
N ILE A 279 2.20 2.17 25.33
CA ILE A 279 3.51 1.65 24.91
C ILE A 279 3.92 0.43 25.74
N THR A 280 3.78 0.49 27.07
CA THR A 280 4.15 -0.64 27.96
C THR A 280 3.23 -1.85 27.84
N ALA A 281 1.97 -1.64 27.44
CA ALA A 281 1.04 -2.72 27.16
C ALA A 281 1.26 -3.39 25.80
N SER A 282 2.07 -2.78 24.91
CA SER A 282 2.37 -3.32 23.59
C SER A 282 3.12 -4.66 23.66
N SER A 283 3.05 -5.44 22.59
CA SER A 283 3.81 -6.69 22.43
C SER A 283 5.33 -6.50 22.52
N ASP A 284 5.82 -5.29 22.26
CA ASP A 284 7.23 -4.97 22.27
C ASP A 284 7.75 -4.79 23.71
N LEU A 285 6.94 -4.20 24.60
CA LEU A 285 7.41 -3.83 25.93
C LEU A 285 6.82 -4.65 27.08
N ASN A 286 5.67 -5.31 26.93
CA ASN A 286 4.99 -6.00 28.03
C ASN A 286 5.84 -7.09 28.73
N HIS A 287 6.80 -7.68 28.01
CA HIS A 287 7.74 -8.69 28.49
C HIS A 287 9.20 -8.28 28.32
N SER A 288 9.47 -7.07 27.86
CA SER A 288 10.84 -6.55 27.78
C SER A 288 11.42 -6.37 29.18
N LEU A 289 12.74 -6.46 29.32
CA LEU A 289 13.45 -6.10 30.55
C LEU A 289 14.44 -4.97 30.25
N PRO A 290 14.58 -3.97 31.15
CA PRO A 290 15.60 -2.95 31.00
C PRO A 290 17.00 -3.55 30.93
N VAL A 291 17.83 -3.05 30.03
CA VAL A 291 19.23 -3.47 29.92
C VAL A 291 20.03 -2.86 31.06
N HIS A 292 20.62 -3.74 31.89
CA HIS A 292 21.47 -3.37 33.01
C HIS A 292 22.81 -2.77 32.56
N GLY A 293 23.31 -1.80 33.32
CA GLY A 293 24.56 -1.08 33.04
C GLY A 293 24.33 0.38 32.63
N VAL A 294 25.42 1.13 32.47
CA VAL A 294 25.39 2.57 32.15
C VAL A 294 25.61 2.83 30.65
N GLY A 295 26.22 1.87 29.93
CA GLY A 295 26.57 2.03 28.51
C GLY A 295 25.36 2.17 27.59
N LEU A 296 25.52 2.93 26.50
CA LEU A 296 24.54 2.98 25.40
C LEU A 296 24.62 1.69 24.56
N PRO A 297 23.56 1.32 23.83
CA PRO A 297 23.62 0.24 22.86
C PRO A 297 24.65 0.54 21.76
N ALA A 298 25.05 -0.48 21.00
CA ALA A 298 25.85 -0.26 19.80
C ALA A 298 25.05 0.53 18.76
N PRO A 299 25.70 1.37 17.93
CA PRO A 299 25.01 2.05 16.83
C PRO A 299 24.42 1.03 15.85
N PRO A 300 23.29 1.35 15.19
CA PRO A 300 22.67 0.47 14.21
C PRO A 300 23.61 0.18 13.03
N THR A 301 23.47 -1.02 12.47
CA THR A 301 24.11 -1.39 11.21
C THR A 301 23.17 -1.06 10.05
N PHE A 302 23.76 -0.64 8.93
CA PHE A 302 23.02 -0.23 7.75
C PHE A 302 23.41 -1.06 6.54
N SER A 303 22.41 -1.58 5.83
CA SER A 303 22.58 -2.20 4.52
C SER A 303 21.91 -1.33 3.46
N LEU A 304 22.62 -1.07 2.36
CA LEU A 304 22.08 -0.36 1.21
C LEU A 304 21.66 -1.38 0.17
N LEU A 305 20.39 -1.34 -0.19
CA LEU A 305 19.75 -2.27 -1.12
C LEU A 305 19.33 -1.50 -2.37
N GLN A 306 19.44 -2.12 -3.54
CA GLN A 306 18.90 -1.56 -4.78
C GLN A 306 18.26 -2.66 -5.61
N ALA A 307 17.08 -2.38 -6.15
CA ALA A 307 16.43 -3.26 -7.10
C ALA A 307 17.29 -3.36 -8.36
N ARG A 308 17.48 -4.59 -8.84
CA ARG A 308 18.11 -4.88 -10.15
C ARG A 308 17.03 -5.32 -11.12
N ASP A 309 17.42 -5.90 -12.26
CA ASP A 309 16.43 -6.38 -13.22
C ASP A 309 15.42 -7.32 -12.57
N ARG A 310 14.15 -7.05 -12.84
CA ARG A 310 13.02 -7.81 -12.33
C ARG A 310 12.95 -9.15 -13.07
N VAL A 311 12.80 -10.23 -12.32
CA VAL A 311 12.63 -11.59 -12.84
C VAL A 311 11.32 -12.15 -12.31
N VAL A 312 10.41 -12.51 -13.21
CA VAL A 312 9.09 -13.08 -12.89
C VAL A 312 8.95 -14.45 -13.54
N CYS A 313 8.42 -15.42 -12.83
CA CYS A 313 8.05 -16.72 -13.39
C CYS A 313 6.57 -17.01 -13.11
N LEU A 314 5.80 -17.24 -14.18
CA LEU A 314 4.44 -17.74 -14.09
C LEU A 314 4.48 -19.26 -13.86
N VAL A 315 3.88 -19.74 -12.77
CA VAL A 315 3.81 -21.16 -12.42
C VAL A 315 2.34 -21.59 -12.46
N LEU A 316 1.94 -22.22 -13.56
CA LEU A 316 0.55 -22.38 -13.96
C LEU A 316 0.10 -23.83 -13.86
N ASP A 317 -0.92 -24.09 -13.03
CA ASP A 317 -1.57 -25.40 -12.93
C ASP A 317 -2.30 -25.72 -14.24
N VAL A 318 -2.05 -26.90 -14.79
CA VAL A 318 -2.74 -27.46 -15.96
C VAL A 318 -3.40 -28.80 -15.66
N SER A 319 -3.53 -29.18 -14.38
CA SER A 319 -4.16 -30.43 -13.97
C SER A 319 -5.61 -30.54 -14.45
N ARG A 320 -6.17 -31.75 -14.40
CA ARG A 320 -7.58 -32.00 -14.77
C ARG A 320 -8.57 -31.08 -14.05
N LYS A 321 -8.27 -30.66 -12.81
CA LYS A 321 -9.11 -29.75 -12.02
C LYS A 321 -9.25 -28.37 -12.64
N MET A 322 -8.32 -27.96 -13.50
CA MET A 322 -8.41 -26.69 -14.22
C MET A 322 -9.48 -26.68 -15.33
N ALA A 323 -10.06 -27.84 -15.66
CA ALA A 323 -11.19 -27.94 -16.58
C ALA A 323 -12.54 -27.58 -15.92
N GLU A 324 -12.62 -27.65 -14.60
CA GLU A 324 -13.82 -27.27 -13.85
C GLU A 324 -13.98 -25.75 -13.85
N GLY A 325 -15.21 -25.25 -13.92
CA GLY A 325 -15.51 -23.82 -13.79
C GLY A 325 -14.66 -22.92 -14.70
N ASP A 326 -14.35 -23.37 -15.93
CA ASP A 326 -13.45 -22.77 -16.92
C ASP A 326 -12.24 -22.06 -16.28
N ARG A 327 -11.67 -22.67 -15.23
CA ARG A 327 -10.52 -22.14 -14.48
C ARG A 327 -9.33 -21.88 -15.39
N LEU A 328 -9.03 -22.81 -16.31
CA LEU A 328 -7.95 -22.64 -17.29
C LEU A 328 -8.22 -21.44 -18.21
N LEU A 329 -9.46 -21.26 -18.69
CA LEU A 329 -9.81 -20.13 -19.55
C LEU A 329 -9.63 -18.79 -18.82
N ARG A 330 -10.11 -18.69 -17.58
CA ARG A 330 -9.93 -17.49 -16.75
C ARG A 330 -8.44 -17.21 -16.49
N LEU A 331 -7.64 -18.25 -16.24
CA LEU A 331 -6.20 -18.16 -16.09
C LEU A 331 -5.52 -17.64 -17.38
N GLN A 332 -5.89 -18.17 -18.55
CA GLN A 332 -5.38 -17.74 -19.85
C GLN A 332 -5.68 -16.26 -20.09
N GLN A 333 -6.93 -15.84 -19.88
CA GLN A 333 -7.37 -14.46 -20.06
C GLN A 333 -6.62 -13.48 -19.14
N ALA A 334 -6.46 -13.84 -17.86
CA ALA A 334 -5.74 -13.00 -16.90
C ALA A 334 -4.23 -12.97 -17.17
N ALA A 335 -3.63 -14.10 -17.55
CA ALA A 335 -2.21 -14.18 -17.89
C ALA A 335 -1.89 -13.42 -19.19
N GLU A 336 -2.78 -13.44 -20.19
CA GLU A 336 -2.66 -12.64 -21.40
C GLU A 336 -2.66 -11.14 -21.07
N LEU A 337 -3.63 -10.67 -20.25
CA LEU A 337 -3.62 -9.28 -19.78
C LEU A 337 -2.32 -8.93 -19.03
N TYR A 338 -1.87 -9.83 -18.15
CA TYR A 338 -0.66 -9.59 -17.36
C TYR A 338 0.58 -9.42 -18.24
N LEU A 339 0.80 -10.34 -19.18
CA LEU A 339 1.93 -10.31 -20.11
C LEU A 339 1.84 -9.15 -21.10
N MET A 340 0.65 -8.81 -21.57
CA MET A 340 0.47 -7.73 -22.55
C MET A 340 0.54 -6.33 -21.91
N GLN A 341 0.10 -6.17 -20.66
CA GLN A 341 -0.15 -4.85 -20.09
C GLN A 341 0.47 -4.62 -18.70
N VAL A 342 0.37 -5.58 -17.78
CA VAL A 342 0.71 -5.35 -16.36
C VAL A 342 2.23 -5.38 -16.15
N VAL A 343 2.92 -6.39 -16.68
CA VAL A 343 4.37 -6.54 -16.51
C VAL A 343 5.10 -5.35 -17.15
N GLU A 344 5.97 -4.70 -16.38
CA GLU A 344 6.76 -3.55 -16.84
C GLU A 344 7.82 -3.97 -17.86
N ALA A 345 8.18 -3.04 -18.74
CA ALA A 345 9.26 -3.23 -19.71
C ALA A 345 10.58 -3.59 -19.01
N HIS A 346 11.47 -4.27 -19.73
CA HIS A 346 12.76 -4.78 -19.29
C HIS A 346 12.70 -5.88 -18.21
N THR A 347 11.51 -6.31 -17.79
CA THR A 347 11.32 -7.50 -16.93
C THR A 347 11.64 -8.77 -17.71
N PHE A 348 12.34 -9.71 -17.06
CA PHE A 348 12.55 -11.07 -17.55
C PHE A 348 11.40 -11.95 -17.09
N VAL A 349 10.74 -12.63 -18.02
CA VAL A 349 9.59 -13.49 -17.75
C VAL A 349 9.88 -14.93 -18.18
N GLY A 350 9.61 -15.87 -17.30
CA GLY A 350 9.57 -17.30 -17.58
C GLY A 350 8.17 -17.87 -17.39
N ILE A 351 7.86 -18.99 -18.05
CA ILE A 351 6.56 -19.66 -17.94
C ILE A 351 6.79 -21.15 -17.69
N VAL A 352 6.21 -21.63 -16.61
CA VAL A 352 6.23 -23.03 -16.17
C VAL A 352 4.80 -23.50 -16.03
N THR A 353 4.53 -24.72 -16.50
CA THR A 353 3.26 -25.41 -16.27
C THR A 353 3.48 -26.61 -15.39
N PHE A 354 2.46 -27.04 -14.64
CA PHE A 354 2.56 -28.26 -13.86
C PHE A 354 1.23 -29.01 -13.72
N ASP A 355 1.36 -30.33 -13.60
CA ASP A 355 0.34 -31.29 -13.23
C ASP A 355 0.93 -32.25 -12.17
N SER A 356 1.09 -33.55 -12.48
CA SER A 356 1.90 -34.48 -11.70
C SER A 356 3.41 -34.14 -11.76
N LYS A 357 3.86 -33.43 -12.80
CA LYS A 357 5.24 -32.99 -13.03
C LYS A 357 5.28 -31.51 -13.44
N GLY A 358 6.44 -30.87 -13.29
CA GLY A 358 6.69 -29.51 -13.78
C GLY A 358 7.37 -29.51 -15.15
N GLU A 359 6.93 -28.63 -16.04
CA GLU A 359 7.47 -28.42 -17.39
C GLU A 359 7.78 -26.93 -17.63
N ILE A 360 8.94 -26.64 -18.22
CA ILE A 360 9.31 -25.29 -18.64
C ILE A 360 8.71 -25.05 -20.03
N ARG A 361 7.78 -24.11 -20.14
CA ARG A 361 7.19 -23.68 -21.43
C ARG A 361 7.98 -22.56 -22.08
N ALA A 362 8.52 -21.65 -21.27
CA ALA A 362 9.41 -20.60 -21.71
C ALA A 362 10.51 -20.36 -20.66
N SER A 363 11.77 -20.43 -21.10
CA SER A 363 12.92 -19.89 -20.35
C SER A 363 12.82 -18.36 -20.26
N LEU A 364 13.72 -17.73 -19.49
CA LEU A 364 13.66 -16.28 -19.26
C LEU A 364 13.79 -15.47 -20.56
N GLN A 365 12.74 -14.72 -20.90
CA GLN A 365 12.72 -13.76 -22.01
C GLN A 365 12.50 -12.35 -21.49
N GLN A 366 13.29 -11.40 -21.97
CA GLN A 366 13.15 -10.00 -21.58
C GLN A 366 12.09 -9.31 -22.44
N ILE A 367 11.19 -8.57 -21.80
CA ILE A 367 10.17 -7.78 -22.51
C ILE A 367 10.77 -6.44 -22.95
N ASN A 368 11.09 -6.31 -24.24
CA ASN A 368 11.58 -5.06 -24.83
C ASN A 368 10.60 -4.47 -25.86
N SER A 369 9.65 -5.27 -26.34
CA SER A 369 8.69 -4.89 -27.38
C SER A 369 7.33 -5.58 -27.22
N ASP A 370 6.31 -5.10 -27.94
CA ASP A 370 5.00 -5.76 -28.01
C ASP A 370 5.08 -7.15 -28.66
N ASP A 371 6.08 -7.41 -29.51
CA ASP A 371 6.27 -8.72 -30.13
C ASP A 371 6.86 -9.75 -29.13
N ASP A 372 7.74 -9.31 -28.21
CA ASP A 372 8.19 -10.16 -27.09
C ASP A 372 7.00 -10.55 -26.20
N ARG A 373 6.07 -9.61 -25.96
CA ARG A 373 4.85 -9.89 -25.19
C ARG A 373 3.97 -10.92 -25.89
N LYS A 374 3.72 -10.76 -27.19
CA LYS A 374 2.96 -11.74 -27.99
C LYS A 374 3.62 -13.12 -28.00
N LEU A 375 4.96 -13.16 -28.08
CA LEU A 375 5.71 -14.40 -28.03
C LEU A 375 5.51 -15.12 -26.68
N LEU A 376 5.61 -14.39 -25.56
CA LEU A 376 5.31 -14.94 -24.23
C LEU A 376 3.87 -15.45 -24.12
N VAL A 377 2.89 -14.71 -24.64
CA VAL A 377 1.48 -15.13 -24.70
C VAL A 377 1.31 -16.44 -25.47
N SER A 378 2.09 -16.66 -26.54
CA SER A 378 2.04 -17.89 -27.33
C SER A 378 2.50 -19.15 -26.58
N TYR A 379 3.26 -18.99 -25.48
CA TYR A 379 3.71 -20.09 -24.64
C TYR A 379 2.72 -20.46 -23.52
N LEU A 380 1.63 -19.69 -23.34
CA LEU A 380 0.61 -20.01 -22.35
C LEU A 380 -0.06 -21.37 -22.65
N PRO A 381 -0.42 -22.15 -21.62
CA PRO A 381 -1.03 -23.46 -21.80
C PRO A 381 -2.38 -23.34 -22.51
N THR A 382 -2.63 -24.18 -23.51
CA THR A 382 -3.88 -24.19 -24.30
C THR A 382 -4.84 -25.30 -23.93
N ALA A 383 -4.40 -26.31 -23.18
CA ALA A 383 -5.18 -27.47 -22.79
C ALA A 383 -4.84 -27.93 -21.36
N VAL A 384 -5.79 -28.63 -20.75
CA VAL A 384 -5.59 -29.33 -19.48
C VAL A 384 -4.96 -30.70 -19.71
N SER A 385 -4.17 -31.15 -18.74
CA SER A 385 -3.65 -32.50 -18.66
C SER A 385 -4.75 -33.50 -18.31
N THR A 386 -4.54 -34.74 -18.72
CA THR A 386 -5.40 -35.86 -18.30
C THR A 386 -5.09 -36.34 -16.89
N ASP A 387 -3.96 -35.94 -16.31
CA ASP A 387 -3.54 -36.38 -14.98
C ASP A 387 -4.43 -35.79 -13.88
N ALA A 388 -4.80 -36.65 -12.94
CA ALA A 388 -5.62 -36.27 -11.78
C ALA A 388 -4.77 -35.77 -10.60
N GLU A 389 -3.50 -36.19 -10.52
CA GLU A 389 -2.58 -35.75 -9.47
C GLU A 389 -2.01 -34.37 -9.80
N THR A 390 -1.89 -33.53 -8.77
CA THR A 390 -1.30 -32.20 -8.85
C THR A 390 -0.13 -32.13 -7.88
N ASN A 391 1.01 -31.63 -8.35
CA ASN A 391 2.24 -31.48 -7.59
C ASN A 391 2.76 -30.05 -7.71
N ILE A 392 2.28 -29.21 -6.80
CA ILE A 392 2.65 -27.79 -6.70
C ILE A 392 4.15 -27.65 -6.51
N CYS A 393 4.76 -28.50 -5.70
CA CYS A 393 6.20 -28.43 -5.44
C CYS A 393 7.04 -28.74 -6.68
N ALA A 394 6.58 -29.59 -7.60
CA ALA A 394 7.25 -29.81 -8.88
C ALA A 394 7.22 -28.55 -9.76
N GLY A 395 6.06 -27.86 -9.81
CA GLY A 395 5.92 -26.57 -10.49
C GLY A 395 6.82 -25.49 -9.88
N VAL A 396 6.79 -25.32 -8.56
CA VAL A 396 7.62 -24.34 -7.84
C VAL A 396 9.11 -24.61 -8.05
N LYS A 397 9.53 -25.89 -8.00
CA LYS A 397 10.93 -26.26 -8.27
C LYS A 397 11.37 -25.91 -9.69
N LYS A 398 10.51 -26.14 -10.69
CA LYS A 398 10.78 -25.71 -12.07
C LYS A 398 10.77 -24.18 -12.23
N GLY A 399 9.92 -23.49 -11.48
CA GLY A 399 9.95 -22.03 -11.38
C GLY A 399 11.31 -21.53 -10.89
N PHE A 400 11.86 -22.16 -9.84
CA PHE A 400 13.21 -21.85 -9.35
C PHE A 400 14.30 -22.14 -10.38
N GLU A 401 14.24 -23.30 -11.05
CA GLU A 401 15.18 -23.64 -12.13
C GLU A 401 15.23 -22.54 -13.21
N VAL A 402 14.08 -22.01 -13.63
CA VAL A 402 13.99 -20.94 -14.65
C VAL A 402 14.55 -19.62 -14.12
N VAL A 403 14.17 -19.17 -12.92
CA VAL A 403 14.66 -17.87 -12.42
C VAL A 403 16.16 -17.90 -12.05
N GLU A 404 16.71 -19.09 -11.75
CA GLU A 404 18.12 -19.30 -11.46
C GLU A 404 19.00 -19.25 -12.72
N GLU A 405 18.46 -19.43 -13.93
CA GLU A 405 19.22 -19.37 -15.19
C GLU A 405 20.06 -18.08 -15.34
N ARG A 406 19.58 -16.97 -14.79
CA ARG A 406 20.20 -15.65 -14.97
C ARG A 406 21.36 -15.37 -14.01
N ASN A 407 21.16 -15.64 -12.72
CA ASN A 407 22.08 -15.21 -11.66
C ASN A 407 22.59 -16.38 -10.80
N GLY A 408 22.24 -17.63 -11.14
CA GLY A 408 22.52 -18.82 -10.35
C GLY A 408 21.83 -18.86 -8.98
N ARG A 409 20.93 -17.91 -8.70
CA ARG A 409 20.16 -17.78 -7.45
C ARG A 409 18.78 -17.21 -7.73
N ALA A 410 17.78 -17.73 -7.03
CA ALA A 410 16.40 -17.27 -7.12
C ALA A 410 16.12 -15.97 -6.34
N GLU A 411 17.07 -15.52 -5.51
CA GLU A 411 16.97 -14.34 -4.64
C GLU A 411 16.49 -13.09 -5.38
N GLY A 412 15.45 -12.41 -4.86
CA GLY A 412 14.87 -11.22 -5.50
C GLY A 412 13.94 -11.50 -6.69
N SER A 413 13.67 -12.77 -7.01
CA SER A 413 12.76 -13.17 -8.10
C SER A 413 11.33 -13.35 -7.60
N VAL A 414 10.36 -13.20 -8.49
CA VAL A 414 8.94 -13.31 -8.19
C VAL A 414 8.34 -14.52 -8.91
N LEU A 415 7.67 -15.40 -8.17
CA LEU A 415 6.88 -16.50 -8.74
C LEU A 415 5.40 -16.18 -8.57
N ILE A 416 4.59 -16.38 -9.60
CA ILE A 416 3.14 -16.27 -9.55
C ILE A 416 2.56 -17.67 -9.72
N LEU A 417 2.18 -18.28 -8.60
CA LEU A 417 1.60 -19.62 -8.55
C LEU A 417 0.08 -19.52 -8.67
N VAL A 418 -0.47 -20.09 -9.75
CA VAL A 418 -1.93 -20.21 -9.93
C VAL A 418 -2.31 -21.68 -9.90
N THR A 419 -3.23 -22.05 -9.02
CA THR A 419 -3.59 -23.46 -8.81
C THR A 419 -5.02 -23.67 -8.30
N SER A 420 -5.58 -24.84 -8.60
CA SER A 420 -6.81 -25.34 -7.99
C SER A 420 -6.65 -25.81 -6.52
N GLY A 421 -5.41 -25.87 -6.02
CA GLY A 421 -5.10 -26.03 -4.59
C GLY A 421 -5.20 -27.45 -4.01
N VAL A 422 -5.33 -28.48 -4.85
CA VAL A 422 -5.41 -29.88 -4.41
C VAL A 422 -4.01 -30.51 -4.42
N ASP A 423 -3.20 -30.24 -3.39
CA ASP A 423 -1.91 -30.92 -3.18
C ASP A 423 -1.64 -31.14 -1.68
N GLU A 424 -1.61 -32.41 -1.26
CA GLU A 424 -1.32 -32.79 0.12
C GLU A 424 0.16 -32.63 0.50
N HIS A 425 1.05 -32.52 -0.50
CA HIS A 425 2.51 -32.55 -0.35
C HIS A 425 3.16 -31.16 -0.41
N ILE A 426 2.38 -30.09 -0.40
CA ILE A 426 2.90 -28.71 -0.47
C ILE A 426 3.90 -28.37 0.65
N ALA A 427 3.79 -29.06 1.79
CA ALA A 427 4.74 -28.96 2.91
C ALA A 427 6.20 -29.23 2.49
N ASN A 428 6.41 -30.07 1.46
CA ASN A 428 7.74 -30.51 1.02
C ASN A 428 8.57 -29.37 0.41
N CYS A 429 7.95 -28.32 -0.12
CA CYS A 429 8.65 -27.18 -0.71
C CYS A 429 8.57 -25.90 0.11
N LEU A 430 7.92 -25.90 1.28
CA LEU A 430 7.82 -24.70 2.13
C LEU A 430 9.20 -24.18 2.57
N LEU A 431 10.08 -25.08 3.06
CA LEU A 431 11.41 -24.70 3.54
C LEU A 431 12.31 -24.20 2.41
N THR A 432 12.29 -24.90 1.26
CA THR A 432 13.04 -24.47 0.07
C THR A 432 12.55 -23.11 -0.43
N SER A 433 11.23 -22.90 -0.44
CA SER A 433 10.63 -21.62 -0.85
C SER A 433 11.03 -20.48 0.10
N MET A 434 10.99 -20.73 1.42
CA MET A 434 11.41 -19.75 2.42
C MET A 434 12.90 -19.37 2.29
N ASN A 435 13.77 -20.36 2.02
CA ASN A 435 15.21 -20.13 1.92
C ASN A 435 15.67 -19.60 0.56
N SER A 436 14.80 -19.59 -0.47
CA SER A 436 15.13 -19.12 -1.82
C SER A 436 15.44 -17.62 -1.88
N GLY A 437 14.88 -16.84 -0.95
CA GLY A 437 14.91 -15.37 -1.02
C GLY A 437 14.04 -14.79 -2.14
N SER A 438 13.18 -15.60 -2.77
CA SER A 438 12.16 -15.16 -3.73
C SER A 438 10.86 -14.79 -3.03
N THR A 439 9.95 -14.16 -3.77
CA THR A 439 8.57 -13.91 -3.36
C THR A 439 7.62 -14.75 -4.20
N ILE A 440 6.70 -15.48 -3.55
CA ILE A 440 5.69 -16.31 -4.22
C ILE A 440 4.31 -15.71 -3.99
N HIS A 441 3.68 -15.18 -5.04
CA HIS A 441 2.26 -14.85 -5.02
C HIS A 441 1.43 -16.11 -5.29
N SER A 442 0.37 -16.32 -4.53
CA SER A 442 -0.52 -17.48 -4.68
C SER A 442 -1.91 -17.04 -5.11
N VAL A 443 -2.42 -17.70 -6.13
CA VAL A 443 -3.79 -17.53 -6.62
C VAL A 443 -4.48 -18.89 -6.58
N ALA A 444 -5.33 -19.06 -5.58
CA ALA A 444 -6.11 -20.26 -5.35
C ALA A 444 -7.46 -20.18 -6.06
N LEU A 445 -7.80 -21.22 -6.85
CA LEU A 445 -9.05 -21.31 -7.59
C LEU A 445 -9.98 -22.37 -7.00
N GLY A 446 -11.27 -22.06 -6.89
CA GLY A 446 -12.29 -23.04 -6.51
C GLY A 446 -12.62 -23.03 -5.02
N SER A 447 -12.34 -24.11 -4.28
CA SER A 447 -12.78 -24.30 -2.89
C SER A 447 -11.65 -24.16 -1.86
N SER A 448 -12.01 -23.95 -0.59
CA SER A 448 -11.13 -23.70 0.56
C SER A 448 -10.06 -24.77 0.88
N ALA A 449 -10.02 -25.91 0.19
CA ALA A 449 -8.91 -26.87 0.27
C ALA A 449 -7.55 -26.21 -0.07
N ALA A 450 -7.58 -25.12 -0.84
CA ALA A 450 -6.42 -24.32 -1.22
C ALA A 450 -5.80 -23.45 -0.10
N ARG A 451 -6.31 -23.48 1.13
CA ARG A 451 -5.75 -22.69 2.26
C ARG A 451 -4.26 -22.93 2.49
N LYS A 452 -3.77 -24.15 2.24
CA LYS A 452 -2.34 -24.48 2.37
C LYS A 452 -1.46 -23.77 1.32
N VAL A 453 -2.01 -23.37 0.18
CA VAL A 453 -1.27 -22.63 -0.87
C VAL A 453 -0.88 -21.24 -0.38
N GLY A 454 -1.74 -20.60 0.43
CA GLY A 454 -1.47 -19.30 1.03
C GLY A 454 -0.25 -19.28 1.96
N GLU A 455 0.18 -20.43 2.49
CA GLU A 455 1.37 -20.52 3.34
C GLU A 455 2.66 -20.21 2.58
N LEU A 456 2.76 -20.56 1.29
CA LEU A 456 3.91 -20.20 0.46
C LEU A 456 4.04 -18.67 0.36
N SER A 457 2.94 -17.98 0.10
CA SER A 457 2.92 -16.52 0.05
C SER A 457 3.21 -15.90 1.40
N ARG A 458 2.63 -16.44 2.48
CA ARG A 458 2.88 -15.97 3.85
C ARG A 458 4.36 -16.07 4.24
N LEU A 459 5.02 -17.18 3.90
CA LEU A 459 6.44 -17.41 4.24
C LEU A 459 7.41 -16.61 3.37
N THR A 460 7.01 -16.26 2.14
CA THR A 460 7.86 -15.55 1.17
C THR A 460 7.53 -14.06 1.03
N GLY A 461 6.58 -13.57 1.84
CA GLY A 461 6.12 -12.17 1.81
C GLY A 461 5.37 -11.81 0.51
N GLY A 462 4.73 -12.79 -0.13
CA GLY A 462 3.91 -12.59 -1.32
C GLY A 462 2.43 -12.37 -1.00
N LEU A 463 1.68 -11.94 -2.01
CA LEU A 463 0.24 -11.75 -1.94
C LEU A 463 -0.47 -13.10 -2.11
N LYS A 464 -1.62 -13.24 -1.44
CA LYS A 464 -2.50 -14.40 -1.59
C LYS A 464 -3.86 -13.96 -2.07
N PHE A 465 -4.41 -14.71 -3.02
CA PHE A 465 -5.73 -14.48 -3.58
C PHE A 465 -6.52 -15.77 -3.60
N PHE A 466 -7.81 -15.65 -3.35
CA PHE A 466 -8.78 -16.73 -3.51
C PHE A 466 -9.84 -16.29 -4.49
N ILE A 467 -10.12 -17.14 -5.49
CA ILE A 467 -11.07 -16.82 -6.56
C ILE A 467 -12.10 -17.94 -6.62
N PRO A 468 -13.38 -17.63 -6.35
CA PRO A 468 -14.44 -18.62 -6.42
C PRO A 468 -14.71 -19.07 -7.86
N ASP A 469 -15.35 -20.22 -8.05
CA ASP A 469 -15.79 -20.71 -9.36
C ASP A 469 -17.07 -20.01 -9.85
N LYS A 470 -17.04 -18.68 -9.87
CA LYS A 470 -18.09 -17.85 -10.43
C LYS A 470 -17.51 -17.05 -11.59
N PHE A 471 -18.08 -17.22 -12.77
CA PHE A 471 -17.65 -16.50 -13.98
C PHE A 471 -17.96 -15.02 -14.00
N THR A 472 -18.90 -14.60 -13.15
CA THR A 472 -19.19 -13.19 -12.94
C THR A 472 -18.13 -12.49 -12.09
N SER A 473 -17.18 -13.22 -11.49
CA SER A 473 -16.11 -12.62 -10.69
C SER A 473 -14.98 -12.13 -11.59
N ASN A 474 -14.56 -10.89 -11.32
CA ASN A 474 -13.38 -10.31 -11.96
C ASN A 474 -12.06 -10.62 -11.24
N GLY A 475 -12.13 -11.38 -10.14
CA GLY A 475 -11.02 -11.57 -9.20
C GLY A 475 -9.74 -12.14 -9.81
N MET A 476 -9.83 -12.97 -10.86
CA MET A 476 -8.64 -13.49 -11.55
C MET A 476 -7.81 -12.40 -12.23
N THR A 477 -8.48 -11.55 -12.99
CA THR A 477 -7.84 -10.44 -13.69
C THR A 477 -7.33 -9.42 -12.69
N GLU A 478 -8.13 -9.10 -11.68
CA GLU A 478 -7.78 -8.10 -10.66
C GLU A 478 -6.64 -8.57 -9.75
N ALA A 479 -6.55 -9.87 -9.45
CA ALA A 479 -5.40 -10.45 -8.73
C ALA A 479 -4.10 -10.27 -9.52
N PHE A 480 -4.12 -10.55 -10.83
CA PHE A 480 -2.96 -10.36 -11.69
C PHE A 480 -2.56 -8.89 -11.83
N VAL A 481 -3.54 -7.98 -11.95
CA VAL A 481 -3.29 -6.52 -11.96
C VAL A 481 -2.63 -6.06 -10.65
N ARG A 482 -3.04 -6.62 -9.50
CA ARG A 482 -2.47 -6.27 -8.19
C ARG A 482 -1.01 -6.71 -8.01
N ILE A 483 -0.53 -7.73 -8.74
CA ILE A 483 0.86 -8.21 -8.67
C ILE A 483 1.79 -7.31 -9.52
N SER A 484 1.95 -6.05 -9.09
CA SER A 484 2.86 -5.07 -9.71
C SER A 484 4.30 -5.21 -9.18
N SER A 485 5.21 -4.31 -9.59
CA SER A 485 6.63 -4.34 -9.16
C SER A 485 6.90 -3.86 -7.74
N GLY A 486 5.95 -3.17 -7.09
CA GLY A 486 6.15 -2.64 -5.73
C GLY A 486 7.32 -1.65 -5.61
N THR A 487 7.80 -1.08 -6.72
CA THR A 487 8.96 -0.15 -6.77
C THR A 487 8.64 1.25 -6.27
N GLY A 488 7.35 1.58 -6.10
CA GLY A 488 6.89 2.95 -5.82
C GLY A 488 6.85 3.85 -7.05
N ASP A 489 7.26 3.36 -8.23
CA ASP A 489 7.15 4.10 -9.50
C ASP A 489 5.77 3.89 -10.13
N ILE A 490 4.81 4.69 -9.68
CA ILE A 490 3.43 4.66 -10.17
C ILE A 490 3.29 5.00 -11.66
N PHE A 491 4.29 5.66 -12.27
CA PHE A 491 4.22 6.08 -13.68
C PHE A 491 4.56 4.94 -14.62
N GLN A 492 5.41 4.02 -14.18
CA GLN A 492 5.75 2.78 -14.88
C GLN A 492 4.82 1.61 -14.50
N GLN A 493 3.81 1.82 -13.67
CA GLN A 493 2.84 0.79 -13.30
C GLN A 493 1.60 0.85 -14.19
N SER A 494 0.98 -0.32 -14.40
CA SER A 494 -0.32 -0.39 -15.08
C SER A 494 -1.43 -0.07 -14.07
N LEU A 495 -2.33 0.82 -14.45
CA LEU A 495 -3.48 1.26 -13.67
C LEU A 495 -4.76 0.72 -14.31
N GLN A 496 -5.58 0.03 -13.54
CA GLN A 496 -6.89 -0.43 -13.99
C GLN A 496 -7.91 0.70 -13.85
N LEU A 497 -8.48 1.12 -14.98
CA LEU A 497 -9.51 2.16 -15.04
C LEU A 497 -10.93 1.56 -14.97
N GLU A 498 -11.10 0.34 -15.47
CA GLU A 498 -12.40 -0.33 -15.58
C GLU A 498 -12.22 -1.85 -15.44
N SER A 499 -13.16 -2.48 -14.74
CA SER A 499 -13.27 -3.94 -14.57
C SER A 499 -14.74 -4.30 -14.42
N GLU A 500 -15.47 -4.40 -15.54
CA GLU A 500 -16.90 -4.68 -15.55
C GLU A 500 -17.16 -6.08 -16.09
N CYS A 501 -18.04 -6.84 -15.43
CA CYS A 501 -18.45 -8.17 -15.88
C CYS A 501 -19.94 -8.40 -15.67
N LYS A 502 -20.61 -8.84 -16.74
CA LYS A 502 -22.05 -9.07 -16.72
C LYS A 502 -22.45 -10.28 -17.56
N THR A 503 -23.38 -11.07 -17.05
CA THR A 503 -24.07 -12.09 -17.85
C THR A 503 -25.10 -11.41 -18.75
N VAL A 504 -24.84 -11.39 -20.06
CA VAL A 504 -25.68 -10.75 -21.07
C VAL A 504 -26.57 -11.79 -21.75
N GLN A 505 -27.88 -11.55 -21.74
CA GLN A 505 -28.88 -12.42 -22.37
C GLN A 505 -28.76 -12.39 -23.92
N PRO A 506 -29.28 -13.40 -24.63
CA PRO A 506 -29.34 -13.39 -26.09
C PRO A 506 -29.96 -12.10 -26.64
N GLN A 507 -29.35 -11.51 -27.67
CA GLN A 507 -29.82 -10.28 -28.32
C GLN A 507 -29.92 -9.05 -27.38
N HIS A 508 -29.23 -9.09 -26.24
CA HIS A 508 -29.06 -7.95 -25.35
C HIS A 508 -27.63 -7.43 -25.41
N GLN A 509 -27.42 -6.24 -24.86
CA GLN A 509 -26.13 -5.57 -24.84
C GLN A 509 -25.68 -5.21 -23.42
N LEU A 510 -24.37 -5.29 -23.18
CA LEU A 510 -23.71 -4.57 -22.11
C LEU A 510 -23.23 -3.24 -22.68
N ALA A 511 -23.67 -2.13 -22.13
CA ALA A 511 -23.21 -0.80 -22.54
C ALA A 511 -22.89 0.02 -21.29
N ASP A 512 -21.72 0.63 -21.27
CA ASP A 512 -21.30 1.51 -20.19
C ASP A 512 -20.40 2.65 -20.68
N THR A 513 -20.17 3.62 -19.80
CA THR A 513 -19.32 4.77 -20.01
C THR A 513 -18.26 4.85 -18.93
N MET A 514 -17.00 4.86 -19.32
CA MET A 514 -15.88 5.10 -18.41
C MET A 514 -15.21 6.44 -18.70
N THR A 515 -14.45 6.95 -17.74
CA THR A 515 -13.71 8.20 -17.88
C THR A 515 -12.21 7.94 -17.85
N VAL A 516 -11.49 8.45 -18.86
CA VAL A 516 -10.03 8.52 -18.85
C VAL A 516 -9.65 9.91 -18.33
N ASP A 517 -9.03 10.01 -17.15
CA ASP A 517 -8.55 11.29 -16.62
C ASP A 517 -7.31 11.79 -17.38
N SER A 518 -7.06 13.10 -17.34
CA SER A 518 -5.87 13.72 -17.93
C SER A 518 -4.53 13.18 -17.41
N ALA A 519 -4.47 12.63 -16.19
CA ALA A 519 -3.27 12.05 -15.60
C ALA A 519 -2.93 10.64 -16.12
N VAL A 520 -3.83 10.01 -16.88
CA VAL A 520 -3.65 8.68 -17.47
C VAL A 520 -3.90 8.73 -18.98
N GLY A 521 -3.45 7.71 -19.72
CA GLY A 521 -3.76 7.59 -21.15
C GLY A 521 -2.67 6.93 -21.97
N ASN A 522 -1.43 6.85 -21.47
CA ASN A 522 -0.37 6.12 -22.17
C ASN A 522 -0.62 4.62 -22.09
N ASP A 523 -0.23 3.88 -23.14
CA ASP A 523 -0.42 2.43 -23.24
C ASP A 523 -1.83 1.97 -22.82
N THR A 524 -2.86 2.68 -23.28
CA THR A 524 -4.24 2.32 -22.93
C THR A 524 -4.68 1.09 -23.72
N LEU A 525 -5.04 0.02 -23.00
CA LEU A 525 -5.50 -1.25 -23.53
C LEU A 525 -6.94 -1.51 -23.12
N PHE A 526 -7.80 -1.72 -24.12
CA PHE A 526 -9.14 -2.29 -23.94
C PHE A 526 -9.06 -3.79 -24.17
N LEU A 527 -9.47 -4.57 -23.17
CA LEU A 527 -9.58 -6.01 -23.26
C LEU A 527 -11.03 -6.42 -23.03
N VAL A 528 -11.61 -7.06 -24.05
CA VAL A 528 -12.92 -7.69 -23.98
C VAL A 528 -12.71 -9.19 -23.87
N THR A 529 -13.34 -9.85 -22.90
CA THR A 529 -13.30 -11.31 -22.78
C THR A 529 -14.71 -11.89 -22.71
N TRP A 530 -14.86 -13.14 -23.14
CA TRP A 530 -16.15 -13.83 -23.12
C TRP A 530 -16.04 -15.28 -22.70
N GLN A 531 -17.15 -15.80 -22.17
CA GLN A 531 -17.19 -17.16 -21.64
C GLN A 531 -17.45 -18.22 -22.70
N THR A 532 -18.56 -18.20 -23.43
CA THR A 532 -18.97 -19.28 -24.35
C THR A 532 -19.16 -18.76 -25.78
N GLY A 533 -19.45 -19.63 -26.75
CA GLY A 533 -19.76 -19.20 -28.11
C GLY A 533 -18.58 -18.53 -28.84
N GLY A 534 -18.87 -17.44 -29.55
CA GLY A 534 -17.91 -16.63 -30.30
C GLY A 534 -17.77 -15.20 -29.77
N PRO A 535 -16.91 -14.37 -30.37
CA PRO A 535 -16.74 -12.99 -29.94
C PRO A 535 -18.09 -12.24 -29.98
N PRO A 536 -18.37 -11.37 -28.98
CA PRO A 536 -19.48 -10.43 -29.08
C PRO A 536 -19.23 -9.43 -30.21
N GLU A 537 -20.27 -8.73 -30.65
CA GLU A 537 -20.06 -7.52 -31.45
C GLU A 537 -19.61 -6.40 -30.51
N ILE A 538 -18.48 -5.76 -30.84
CA ILE A 538 -17.82 -4.76 -30.01
C ILE A 538 -17.91 -3.41 -30.73
N ALA A 539 -18.38 -2.39 -30.02
CA ALA A 539 -18.30 -1.01 -30.44
C ALA A 539 -17.71 -0.16 -29.30
N LEU A 540 -16.71 0.64 -29.62
CA LEU A 540 -16.09 1.60 -28.71
C LEU A 540 -16.10 2.98 -29.36
N LEU A 541 -16.49 4.00 -28.60
CA LEU A 541 -16.51 5.39 -29.03
C LEU A 541 -15.55 6.20 -28.16
N ASP A 542 -14.62 6.91 -28.80
CA ASP A 542 -13.71 7.82 -28.10
C ASP A 542 -14.34 9.20 -27.86
N PRO A 543 -13.74 10.03 -26.98
CA PRO A 543 -14.25 11.38 -26.69
C PRO A 543 -14.31 12.32 -27.89
N SER A 544 -13.65 12.00 -29.00
CA SER A 544 -13.69 12.77 -30.25
C SER A 544 -14.69 12.25 -31.28
N GLY A 545 -15.45 11.21 -30.95
CA GLY A 545 -16.45 10.61 -31.83
C GLY A 545 -15.89 9.56 -32.79
N ARG A 546 -14.61 9.16 -32.66
CA ARG A 546 -14.06 8.04 -33.44
C ARG A 546 -14.64 6.73 -32.92
N LYS A 547 -15.16 5.94 -33.85
CA LYS A 547 -15.67 4.60 -33.57
C LYS A 547 -14.62 3.55 -33.89
N TYR A 548 -14.48 2.60 -32.98
CA TYR A 548 -13.75 1.35 -33.17
C TYR A 548 -14.75 0.21 -33.10
N ASN A 549 -14.73 -0.66 -34.09
CA ASN A 549 -15.63 -1.82 -34.17
C ASN A 549 -14.84 -3.11 -33.93
N THR A 550 -15.52 -4.25 -33.88
CA THR A 550 -14.90 -5.58 -33.71
C THR A 550 -13.69 -5.83 -34.61
N GLY A 551 -13.70 -5.30 -35.86
CA GLY A 551 -12.60 -5.47 -36.81
C GLY A 551 -11.31 -4.70 -36.45
N ASP A 552 -11.37 -3.72 -35.55
CA ASP A 552 -10.20 -2.99 -35.05
C ASP A 552 -9.50 -3.73 -33.90
N PHE A 553 -10.16 -4.73 -33.30
CA PHE A 553 -9.61 -5.51 -32.20
C PHE A 553 -8.80 -6.70 -32.71
N ILE A 554 -7.70 -7.01 -32.02
CA ILE A 554 -6.93 -8.23 -32.20
C ILE A 554 -7.65 -9.34 -31.42
N ILE A 555 -8.22 -10.30 -32.14
CA ILE A 555 -9.02 -11.39 -31.57
C ILE A 555 -8.15 -12.64 -31.40
N ASN A 556 -8.10 -13.15 -30.17
CA ASN A 556 -7.55 -14.45 -29.84
C ASN A 556 -8.68 -15.41 -29.47
N LEU A 557 -9.08 -16.23 -30.45
CA LEU A 557 -10.17 -17.19 -30.28
C LEU A 557 -9.85 -18.30 -29.27
N ALA A 558 -8.57 -18.63 -29.08
CA ALA A 558 -8.16 -19.67 -28.13
C ALA A 558 -8.40 -19.23 -26.69
N PHE A 559 -8.08 -17.97 -26.37
CA PHE A 559 -8.28 -17.39 -25.04
C PHE A 559 -9.61 -16.65 -24.88
N ARG A 560 -10.40 -16.55 -25.95
CA ARG A 560 -11.69 -15.85 -25.99
C ARG A 560 -11.53 -14.39 -25.56
N THR A 561 -10.55 -13.73 -26.18
CA THR A 561 -10.22 -12.32 -25.91
C THR A 561 -10.19 -11.49 -27.19
N ALA A 562 -10.51 -10.21 -27.06
CA ALA A 562 -10.38 -9.20 -28.09
C ALA A 562 -9.70 -7.99 -27.46
N SER A 563 -8.57 -7.57 -28.02
CA SER A 563 -7.74 -6.49 -27.47
C SER A 563 -7.58 -5.33 -28.44
N LEU A 564 -7.64 -4.10 -27.93
CA LEU A 564 -7.40 -2.88 -28.70
C LEU A 564 -6.48 -1.96 -27.90
N LYS A 565 -5.27 -1.73 -28.43
CA LYS A 565 -4.31 -0.78 -27.88
C LYS A 565 -4.49 0.57 -28.57
N ILE A 566 -4.71 1.63 -27.79
CA ILE A 566 -4.84 2.98 -28.32
C ILE A 566 -3.44 3.52 -28.62
N PRO A 567 -3.18 3.99 -29.85
CA PRO A 567 -1.86 4.51 -30.20
C PRO A 567 -1.58 5.85 -29.51
N GLY A 568 -0.38 5.97 -28.93
CA GLY A 568 0.05 7.17 -28.20
C GLY A 568 -0.70 7.34 -26.88
N THR A 569 -1.00 8.59 -26.54
CA THR A 569 -1.80 8.92 -25.34
C THR A 569 -3.28 8.95 -25.70
N ALA A 570 -4.07 8.08 -25.05
CA ALA A 570 -5.53 8.08 -25.18
C ALA A 570 -6.10 9.45 -24.76
N LYS A 571 -7.13 9.91 -25.50
CA LYS A 571 -7.80 11.17 -25.18
C LYS A 571 -8.51 11.06 -23.84
N HIS A 572 -8.29 12.06 -22.98
CA HIS A 572 -9.04 12.20 -21.74
C HIS A 572 -10.50 12.54 -22.04
N GLY A 573 -11.40 12.12 -21.16
CA GLY A 573 -12.84 12.28 -21.29
C GLY A 573 -13.61 10.96 -21.26
N HIS A 574 -14.87 11.01 -21.68
CA HIS A 574 -15.76 9.86 -21.64
C HIS A 574 -15.58 8.94 -22.85
N TRP A 575 -15.36 7.67 -22.57
CA TRP A 575 -15.32 6.59 -23.54
C TRP A 575 -16.54 5.71 -23.31
N THR A 576 -17.29 5.42 -24.36
CA THR A 576 -18.47 4.55 -24.27
C THR A 576 -18.19 3.25 -25.00
N TYR A 577 -18.46 2.11 -24.36
CA TYR A 577 -18.35 0.81 -25.00
C TYR A 577 -19.70 0.11 -25.03
N THR A 578 -19.89 -0.75 -26.03
CA THR A 578 -21.07 -1.59 -26.18
C THR A 578 -20.64 -2.98 -26.65
N LEU A 579 -21.07 -4.00 -25.92
CA LEU A 579 -20.87 -5.41 -26.25
C LEU A 579 -22.23 -6.07 -26.49
N ASN A 580 -22.52 -6.46 -27.73
CA ASN A 580 -23.76 -7.14 -28.06
C ASN A 580 -23.56 -8.65 -28.03
N ASN A 581 -24.42 -9.35 -27.28
CA ASN A 581 -24.50 -10.80 -27.36
C ASN A 581 -25.36 -11.19 -28.57
N THR A 582 -24.69 -11.50 -29.68
CA THR A 582 -25.34 -11.93 -30.93
C THR A 582 -25.72 -13.41 -30.94
N HIS A 583 -25.39 -14.17 -29.89
CA HIS A 583 -25.63 -15.61 -29.80
C HIS A 583 -27.00 -15.94 -29.20
N HIS A 584 -27.39 -17.22 -29.29
CA HIS A 584 -28.67 -17.73 -28.78
C HIS A 584 -28.63 -18.16 -27.30
N SER A 585 -27.46 -18.10 -26.66
CA SER A 585 -27.28 -18.44 -25.24
C SER A 585 -26.78 -17.24 -24.44
N PRO A 586 -27.12 -17.13 -23.14
CA PRO A 586 -26.51 -16.14 -22.26
C PRO A 586 -24.98 -16.31 -22.23
N GLN A 587 -24.26 -15.20 -22.12
CA GLN A 587 -22.81 -15.18 -22.13
C GLN A 587 -22.31 -14.17 -21.10
N ALA A 588 -21.36 -14.57 -20.25
CA ALA A 588 -20.63 -13.60 -19.44
C ALA A 588 -19.68 -12.81 -20.35
N LEU A 589 -19.87 -11.49 -20.38
CA LEU A 589 -19.04 -10.54 -21.10
C LEU A 589 -18.32 -9.67 -20.09
N LYS A 590 -17.02 -9.49 -20.31
CA LYS A 590 -16.17 -8.67 -19.45
C LYS A 590 -15.44 -7.62 -20.26
N VAL A 591 -15.35 -6.43 -19.71
CA VAL A 591 -14.48 -5.35 -20.20
C VAL A 591 -13.47 -5.03 -19.10
N THR A 592 -12.20 -5.00 -19.48
CA THR A 592 -11.13 -4.49 -18.63
C THR A 592 -10.37 -3.43 -19.39
N VAL A 593 -10.21 -2.27 -18.76
CA VAL A 593 -9.41 -1.19 -19.31
C VAL A 593 -8.26 -0.92 -18.36
N ALA A 594 -7.06 -0.96 -18.93
CA ALA A 594 -5.84 -0.63 -18.22
C ALA A 594 -5.06 0.43 -18.99
N SER A 595 -4.38 1.31 -18.25
CA SER A 595 -3.64 2.45 -18.78
C SER A 595 -2.41 2.72 -17.93
N ARG A 596 -1.59 3.69 -18.34
CA ARG A 596 -0.43 4.18 -17.60
C ARG A 596 -0.52 5.69 -17.48
N ALA A 597 0.29 6.25 -16.58
CA ALA A 597 0.37 7.69 -16.39
C ALA A 597 0.68 8.40 -17.72
N SER A 598 -0.04 9.49 -18.00
CA SER A 598 0.10 10.25 -19.25
C SER A 598 1.39 11.06 -19.28
N SER A 599 1.89 11.50 -18.12
CA SER A 599 3.10 12.30 -17.99
C SER A 599 3.71 12.15 -16.59
N LEU A 600 5.00 12.46 -16.45
CA LEU A 600 5.68 12.55 -15.16
C LEU A 600 5.34 13.81 -14.36
N ALA A 601 4.60 14.76 -14.97
CA ALA A 601 4.25 16.03 -14.36
C ALA A 601 3.00 15.94 -13.47
N MET A 602 2.15 14.93 -13.68
CA MET A 602 0.89 14.77 -12.95
C MET A 602 0.74 13.33 -12.47
N SER A 603 0.73 13.14 -11.15
CA SER A 603 0.48 11.84 -10.56
C SER A 603 -0.96 11.38 -10.86
N PRO A 604 -1.15 10.12 -11.29
CA PRO A 604 -2.49 9.55 -11.45
C PRO A 604 -3.18 9.36 -10.10
N ALA A 605 -4.51 9.29 -10.13
CA ALA A 605 -5.30 8.83 -8.99
C ALA A 605 -5.10 7.33 -8.81
N THR A 606 -4.90 6.89 -7.57
CA THR A 606 -4.64 5.52 -7.18
C THR A 606 -5.50 5.16 -5.97
N VAL A 607 -5.95 3.91 -5.90
CA VAL A 607 -6.58 3.37 -4.70
C VAL A 607 -5.79 2.16 -4.25
N GLU A 608 -5.49 2.11 -2.96
CA GLU A 608 -4.89 0.95 -2.33
C GLU A 608 -5.85 0.41 -1.29
N ALA A 609 -6.33 -0.82 -1.51
CA ALA A 609 -7.30 -1.46 -0.65
C ALA A 609 -6.65 -2.61 0.14
N PHE A 610 -6.95 -2.69 1.43
CA PHE A 610 -6.41 -3.72 2.32
C PHE A 610 -7.35 -4.01 3.50
N VAL A 611 -7.15 -5.16 4.14
CA VAL A 611 -7.87 -5.58 5.34
C VAL A 611 -6.89 -5.92 6.46
N GLU A 612 -7.26 -5.68 7.71
CA GLU A 612 -6.40 -5.99 8.85
C GLU A 612 -6.19 -7.51 9.02
N ARG A 613 -7.24 -8.30 8.75
CA ARG A 613 -7.27 -9.75 9.00
C ARG A 613 -8.14 -10.48 7.98
N ASP A 614 -7.85 -11.75 7.79
CA ASP A 614 -8.54 -12.65 6.85
C ASP A 614 -9.81 -13.30 7.41
N SER A 615 -10.05 -13.19 8.70
CA SER A 615 -11.14 -13.90 9.38
C SER A 615 -11.90 -12.97 10.30
N THR A 616 -13.22 -13.00 10.20
CA THR A 616 -14.15 -12.35 11.12
C THR A 616 -14.29 -13.16 12.40
N TYR A 617 -14.16 -12.55 13.57
CA TYR A 617 -14.37 -13.20 14.85
C TYR A 617 -15.17 -12.29 15.77
N PHE A 618 -16.37 -12.71 16.17
CA PHE A 618 -17.18 -11.90 17.06
C PHE A 618 -16.51 -11.79 18.45
N PRO A 619 -16.42 -10.60 19.08
CA PRO A 619 -17.07 -9.33 18.71
C PRO A 619 -16.20 -8.35 17.88
N GLN A 620 -15.04 -8.75 17.35
CA GLN A 620 -14.13 -7.87 16.61
C GLN A 620 -14.30 -8.08 15.08
N PRO A 621 -14.96 -7.14 14.38
CA PRO A 621 -15.16 -7.24 12.94
C PRO A 621 -13.84 -7.07 12.17
N VAL A 622 -13.81 -7.53 10.91
CA VAL A 622 -12.74 -7.16 9.97
C VAL A 622 -13.06 -5.77 9.43
N ILE A 623 -12.09 -4.87 9.48
CA ILE A 623 -12.19 -3.53 8.90
C ILE A 623 -11.59 -3.55 7.50
N ILE A 624 -12.30 -2.93 6.55
CA ILE A 624 -11.82 -2.73 5.18
C ILE A 624 -11.34 -1.29 5.06
N TYR A 625 -10.13 -1.10 4.56
CA TYR A 625 -9.55 0.21 4.30
C TYR A 625 -9.30 0.40 2.80
N ALA A 626 -9.52 1.62 2.32
CA ALA A 626 -9.17 2.07 0.98
C ALA A 626 -8.49 3.43 1.05
N ASN A 627 -7.19 3.47 0.81
CA ASN A 627 -6.41 4.70 0.69
C ASN A 627 -6.55 5.24 -0.73
N VAL A 628 -7.27 6.36 -0.89
CA VAL A 628 -7.58 6.99 -2.17
C VAL A 628 -6.78 8.28 -2.29
N ARG A 629 -5.81 8.29 -3.21
CA ARG A 629 -4.85 9.39 -3.33
C ARG A 629 -4.43 9.70 -4.75
N LYS A 630 -3.96 10.92 -4.98
CA LYS A 630 -3.28 11.37 -6.19
C LYS A 630 -1.85 11.75 -5.82
N GLY A 631 -0.87 10.88 -6.07
CA GLY A 631 0.47 11.06 -5.51
C GLY A 631 0.43 10.98 -3.97
N MET A 632 0.91 12.02 -3.29
CA MET A 632 0.81 12.15 -1.82
C MET A 632 -0.39 12.97 -1.34
N HIS A 633 -1.37 13.25 -2.22
CA HIS A 633 -2.55 14.04 -1.88
C HIS A 633 -3.77 13.13 -1.65
N PRO A 634 -4.46 13.23 -0.50
CA PRO A 634 -5.68 12.49 -0.27
C PRO A 634 -6.79 12.98 -1.22
N ILE A 635 -7.62 12.07 -1.71
CA ILE A 635 -8.82 12.40 -2.49
C ILE A 635 -10.02 12.36 -1.56
N LEU A 636 -10.57 13.54 -1.27
CA LEU A 636 -11.71 13.73 -0.39
C LEU A 636 -13.04 13.65 -1.15
N ASN A 637 -14.12 13.30 -0.44
CA ASN A 637 -15.49 13.18 -0.97
C ASN A 637 -15.63 12.22 -2.17
N ALA A 638 -14.78 11.18 -2.24
CA ALA A 638 -14.89 10.12 -3.22
C ALA A 638 -16.03 9.16 -2.86
N THR A 639 -16.67 8.56 -3.86
CA THR A 639 -17.58 7.43 -3.64
C THR A 639 -16.76 6.14 -3.70
N VAL A 640 -16.47 5.58 -2.52
CA VAL A 640 -15.68 4.36 -2.40
C VAL A 640 -16.58 3.20 -2.03
N VAL A 641 -16.58 2.17 -2.87
CA VAL A 641 -17.42 0.98 -2.70
C VAL A 641 -16.55 -0.25 -2.70
N ALA A 642 -16.59 -1.02 -1.62
CA ALA A 642 -15.96 -2.32 -1.50
C ALA A 642 -16.98 -3.42 -1.81
N THR A 643 -16.60 -4.35 -2.68
CA THR A 643 -17.38 -5.57 -2.96
C THR A 643 -16.66 -6.76 -2.34
N VAL A 644 -17.27 -7.39 -1.35
CA VAL A 644 -16.74 -8.56 -0.65
C VAL A 644 -17.41 -9.81 -1.23
N GLU A 645 -16.63 -10.66 -1.90
CA GLU A 645 -17.12 -11.92 -2.47
C GLU A 645 -16.89 -13.08 -1.48
N PRO A 646 -17.93 -13.60 -0.80
CA PRO A 646 -17.76 -14.75 0.07
C PRO A 646 -17.60 -16.06 -0.72
N GLU A 647 -17.02 -17.09 -0.10
CA GLU A 647 -16.89 -18.44 -0.68
C GLU A 647 -18.25 -19.01 -1.11
N ALA A 648 -19.29 -18.76 -0.30
CA ALA A 648 -20.66 -19.13 -0.60
C ALA A 648 -21.60 -17.96 -0.29
N GLY A 649 -22.65 -17.81 -1.09
CA GLY A 649 -23.60 -16.70 -0.99
C GLY A 649 -23.32 -15.57 -1.99
N ASP A 650 -24.08 -14.49 -1.88
CA ASP A 650 -23.99 -13.34 -2.76
C ASP A 650 -22.92 -12.35 -2.27
N PRO A 651 -22.27 -11.59 -3.19
CA PRO A 651 -21.35 -10.53 -2.81
C PRO A 651 -22.02 -9.49 -1.91
N VAL A 652 -21.27 -8.98 -0.94
CA VAL A 652 -21.70 -7.89 -0.06
C VAL A 652 -21.06 -6.60 -0.53
N VAL A 653 -21.88 -5.58 -0.76
CA VAL A 653 -21.44 -4.26 -1.20
C VAL A 653 -21.47 -3.30 -0.02
N LEU A 654 -20.34 -2.67 0.27
CA LEU A 654 -20.14 -1.76 1.39
C LEU A 654 -19.62 -0.42 0.88
N GLN A 655 -20.30 0.66 1.23
CA GLN A 655 -19.74 2.00 1.03
C GLN A 655 -18.77 2.30 2.18
N LEU A 656 -17.52 2.61 1.84
CA LEU A 656 -16.49 3.03 2.79
C LEU A 656 -16.56 4.55 2.99
N LEU A 657 -16.30 5.01 4.21
CA LEU A 657 -16.47 6.42 4.61
C LEU A 657 -15.18 6.98 5.18
N ASP A 658 -14.95 8.27 4.95
CA ASP A 658 -13.85 9.09 5.48
C ASP A 658 -14.50 10.26 6.27
N GLU A 659 -14.96 9.96 7.48
CA GLU A 659 -15.78 10.85 8.32
C GLU A 659 -15.23 11.03 9.76
N GLY A 660 -14.15 10.33 10.11
CA GLY A 660 -13.55 10.26 11.45
C GLY A 660 -14.45 9.60 12.48
N ALA A 661 -15.23 8.60 12.07
CA ALA A 661 -16.10 7.84 12.96
C ALA A 661 -16.03 6.32 12.73
N GLY A 662 -16.15 5.58 13.84
CA GLY A 662 -16.25 4.12 13.81
C GLY A 662 -14.93 3.46 13.41
N ALA A 663 -14.92 2.82 12.24
CA ALA A 663 -13.73 2.21 11.66
C ALA A 663 -12.70 3.25 11.19
N ASP A 664 -13.18 4.45 10.86
CA ASP A 664 -12.36 5.56 10.44
C ASP A 664 -12.00 6.43 11.64
N VAL A 665 -10.70 6.58 11.89
CA VAL A 665 -10.18 7.26 13.09
C VAL A 665 -9.88 8.73 12.80
N ILE A 666 -9.55 9.08 11.56
CA ILE A 666 -9.10 10.42 11.17
C ILE A 666 -9.95 10.91 10.00
N ARG A 667 -10.67 12.00 10.23
CA ARG A 667 -11.53 12.57 9.20
C ARG A 667 -10.71 13.28 8.12
N ASN A 668 -11.11 13.09 6.87
CA ASN A 668 -10.58 13.70 5.65
C ASN A 668 -9.09 13.40 5.40
N ASP A 669 -8.62 12.21 5.76
CA ASP A 669 -7.24 11.78 5.48
C ASP A 669 -7.11 11.01 4.15
N GLY A 670 -8.21 10.83 3.42
CA GLY A 670 -8.27 10.07 2.17
C GLY A 670 -8.31 8.56 2.37
N ILE A 671 -8.43 8.07 3.61
CA ILE A 671 -8.56 6.66 3.94
C ILE A 671 -10.00 6.36 4.31
N TYR A 672 -10.70 5.72 3.36
CA TYR A 672 -12.09 5.35 3.54
C TYR A 672 -12.14 3.97 4.21
N SER A 673 -12.96 3.82 5.26
CA SER A 673 -13.06 2.54 5.96
C SER A 673 -14.48 2.18 6.42
N ARG A 674 -14.69 0.90 6.73
CA ARG A 674 -15.95 0.36 7.28
C ARG A 674 -15.79 -0.98 7.99
#